data_AF-A0A959UJW3-F1
#
_entry.id   AF-A0A959UJW3-F1
#
_cell.length_a   1.000
_cell.length_b   1.000
_cell.length_c   1.000
_cell.angle_alpha   90.00
_cell.angle_beta   90.00
_cell.angle_gamma   90.00
#
_symmetry.space_group_name_H-M   'P 1'
#
loop_
_entity.id
_entity.type
_entity.pdbx_description
1 polymer ?
#
loop_
_entity_poly.entity_id
_entity_poly.type
_entity_poly.pdbx_seq_one_letter_code
_entity_poly.pdbx_strand_id
1 'polypeptide(L)'
;MNQVKKIVRILQFDTNGNIALASFVVCAASGIALAIPYDVMNAYDSIVLMLITNPPAVFFRNLHYWSAQFFLVFTLLHLWDHLKLGTSKQQSTGVWFRLVLSILFTFFVMLSGFILKADADSLQARRILEALFADIPLFGSFLTEIIFGSSESLQLIYVHHIATATIFLIYVIYEHVRTLWTKLSTFILMLALLTLISFFVQAPLHNSFDPVIKGPWYFVGLQEILHWMSRPGWIWILVVAMPGIIYFSRNMGKRSGKITRSVIWILGLIYLGLTVVGFYFRGENWEWTSPLDQENKQEIIPLTIEIPFISSEFEQLTKNDIPVVRNKREACMNCHENVTGFAASHDPRAIGCTSCHLGNPFTLKKERAHEKMVLIPGNLATAKQTCGSTDCHPDIPGRVNQSLMTTNSGIVSVDRWVFNEADTPDEFAHIQDMGHSAADQHLRNLCAKCHLGNPKTETGPIDELSRGGGCTACHLNYSAEGQKQHLAYLSGEKAEELLPKIHSSLDISISNDHCFGCHSRSGRISTNYEGWHETLLDEADVADKDGYRVLQDKRVFEFVSEDVHHKAGLDCIDCHNSYETMGDGTVYLHEEKAVKIRCEDCHFTEKPKLIRYDELDTESKKIFDIRRFAHREKPMIKGKDSDIALINSYLENDSAFMVGKNSGTLHPLNPPPAICTREAHKHVSCSACHTAWAPQCIGCHNEFDTNAEGYDLLDNRPLTGTWVEYVGKFLAEPPTLGVWEGEEKQVSPAIPGMALTIDKTNYSSDNLKSTDDSNIIFHRLFAPAAPHTTAIKGRGCKSCHNNPLAIGYGRGVLEYKIVNGKGIWTFTPTYAANPYDGLPEDAWIPFNLRNPQQNGKSTRTDFRPFTIEEQKRILRIGACLTCHEEDSGVMIESLTGDFE
;
A
#
# COMPACT_ATOMS: atom_id res chain seq x y z
N MET A 1 42.99 -25.26 -9.06
CA MET A 1 43.46 -24.98 -10.45
C MET A 1 43.35 -26.20 -11.40
N ASN A 2 43.74 -27.42 -11.01
CA ASN A 2 43.62 -28.63 -11.87
C ASN A 2 42.17 -29.10 -12.11
N GLN A 3 41.26 -29.00 -11.13
CA GLN A 3 39.85 -29.34 -11.34
C GLN A 3 39.14 -28.33 -12.27
N VAL A 4 39.44 -27.04 -12.15
CA VAL A 4 38.94 -25.99 -13.05
C VAL A 4 39.41 -26.25 -14.48
N LYS A 5 40.69 -26.59 -14.69
CA LYS A 5 41.19 -26.99 -16.02
C LYS A 5 40.51 -28.24 -16.56
N LYS A 6 40.17 -29.21 -15.70
CA LYS A 6 39.46 -30.45 -16.09
C LYS A 6 38.01 -30.17 -16.50
N ILE A 7 37.31 -29.32 -15.76
CA ILE A 7 35.95 -28.85 -16.07
C ILE A 7 35.93 -28.02 -17.36
N VAL A 8 36.87 -27.10 -17.53
CA VAL A 8 37.02 -26.31 -18.77
C VAL A 8 37.29 -27.20 -19.98
N ARG A 9 38.08 -28.28 -19.83
CA ARG A 9 38.34 -29.25 -20.91
C ARG A 9 37.12 -30.11 -21.25
N ILE A 10 36.22 -30.33 -20.29
CA ILE A 10 34.94 -31.05 -20.50
C ILE A 10 33.93 -30.12 -21.20
N LEU A 11 33.91 -28.84 -20.85
CA LEU A 11 33.02 -27.83 -21.44
C LEU A 11 33.47 -27.36 -22.84
N GLN A 12 34.78 -27.31 -23.12
CA GLN A 12 35.35 -26.99 -24.45
C GLN A 12 35.74 -28.28 -25.21
N PHE A 13 34.75 -29.09 -25.54
CA PHE A 13 34.94 -30.34 -26.28
C PHE A 13 35.19 -30.13 -27.80
N ASP A 14 34.95 -28.93 -28.33
CA ASP A 14 35.30 -28.52 -29.70
C ASP A 14 35.54 -27.00 -29.74
N THR A 15 35.79 -26.44 -30.93
CA THR A 15 35.97 -24.99 -31.10
C THR A 15 34.66 -24.22 -30.86
N ASN A 16 34.77 -22.99 -30.34
CA ASN A 16 33.60 -22.11 -30.11
C ASN A 16 32.78 -21.89 -31.40
N GLY A 17 33.44 -21.81 -32.56
CA GLY A 17 32.75 -21.69 -33.85
C GLY A 17 31.93 -22.94 -34.23
N ASN A 18 32.45 -24.15 -33.98
CA ASN A 18 31.71 -25.39 -34.25
C ASN A 18 30.52 -25.56 -33.30
N ILE A 19 30.66 -25.13 -32.04
CA ILE A 19 29.58 -25.13 -31.05
C ILE A 19 28.51 -24.09 -31.42
N ALA A 20 28.91 -22.89 -31.83
CA ALA A 20 28.00 -21.86 -32.33
C ALA A 20 27.21 -22.36 -33.56
N LEU A 21 27.89 -22.97 -34.55
CA LEU A 21 27.24 -23.55 -35.73
C LEU A 21 26.27 -24.68 -35.36
N ALA A 22 26.65 -25.58 -34.44
CA ALA A 22 25.77 -26.63 -33.94
C ALA A 22 24.50 -26.04 -33.33
N SER A 23 24.66 -25.04 -32.47
CA SER A 23 23.56 -24.36 -31.77
C SER A 23 22.64 -23.63 -32.75
N PHE A 24 23.21 -22.97 -33.77
CA PHE A 24 22.46 -22.30 -34.83
C PHE A 24 21.59 -23.27 -35.64
N VAL A 25 22.14 -24.44 -36.02
CA VAL A 25 21.38 -25.46 -36.76
C VAL A 25 20.23 -26.01 -35.92
N VAL A 26 20.46 -26.29 -34.63
CA VAL A 26 19.40 -26.71 -33.70
C VAL A 26 18.33 -25.62 -33.53
N CYS A 27 18.74 -24.36 -33.44
CA CYS A 27 17.84 -23.20 -33.33
C CYS A 27 16.96 -23.05 -34.57
N ALA A 28 17.55 -23.10 -35.77
CA ALA A 28 16.80 -23.00 -37.02
C ALA A 28 15.79 -24.16 -37.17
N ALA A 29 16.21 -25.40 -36.87
CA ALA A 29 15.33 -26.57 -36.95
C ALA A 29 14.17 -26.51 -35.94
N SER A 30 14.45 -26.14 -34.69
CA SER A 30 13.42 -25.96 -33.66
C SER A 30 12.49 -24.77 -33.96
N GLY A 31 12.99 -23.72 -34.61
CA GLY A 31 12.18 -22.58 -35.05
C GLY A 31 11.18 -22.96 -36.14
N ILE A 32 11.56 -23.82 -37.09
CA ILE A 32 10.64 -24.36 -38.10
C ILE A 32 9.52 -25.18 -37.43
N ALA A 33 9.85 -25.99 -36.42
CA ALA A 33 8.85 -26.74 -35.66
C ALA A 33 7.91 -25.81 -34.86
N LEU A 34 8.44 -24.74 -34.29
CA LEU A 34 7.67 -23.75 -33.52
C LEU A 34 6.77 -22.87 -34.39
N ALA A 35 7.12 -22.66 -35.67
CA ALA A 35 6.31 -21.88 -36.61
C ALA A 35 4.94 -22.50 -36.91
N ILE A 36 4.74 -23.80 -36.62
CA ILE A 36 3.47 -24.49 -36.82
C ILE A 36 2.41 -24.08 -35.76
N PRO A 37 2.68 -24.19 -34.45
CA PRO A 37 1.72 -23.78 -33.42
C PRO A 37 1.68 -22.27 -33.16
N TYR A 38 2.69 -21.50 -33.58
CA TYR A 38 2.79 -20.06 -33.33
C TYR A 38 1.89 -19.23 -34.25
N ASP A 39 1.08 -18.35 -33.68
CA ASP A 39 0.23 -17.40 -34.42
C ASP A 39 0.74 -15.98 -34.20
N VAL A 40 1.31 -15.37 -35.24
CA VAL A 40 1.85 -14.01 -35.20
C VAL A 40 0.81 -12.93 -34.95
N MET A 41 -0.45 -13.16 -35.32
CA MET A 41 -1.54 -12.21 -35.07
C MET A 41 -1.98 -12.22 -33.61
N ASN A 42 -1.81 -13.37 -32.93
CA ASN A 42 -2.12 -13.57 -31.51
C ASN A 42 -0.90 -14.13 -30.77
N ALA A 43 0.26 -13.48 -30.93
CA ALA A 43 1.56 -14.01 -30.53
C ALA A 43 1.61 -14.50 -29.08
N TYR A 44 1.24 -13.63 -28.13
CA TYR A 44 1.21 -13.97 -26.71
C TYR A 44 0.25 -15.13 -26.39
N ASP A 45 -1.01 -15.04 -26.87
CA ASP A 45 -2.04 -16.07 -26.67
C ASP A 45 -1.60 -17.44 -27.21
N SER A 46 -0.96 -17.46 -28.38
CA SER A 46 -0.47 -18.70 -29.00
C SER A 46 0.60 -19.39 -28.14
N ILE A 47 1.51 -18.62 -27.53
CA ILE A 47 2.53 -19.16 -26.63
C ILE A 47 1.89 -19.65 -25.34
N VAL A 48 0.97 -18.89 -24.73
CA VAL A 48 0.27 -19.30 -23.51
C VAL A 48 -0.52 -20.59 -23.74
N LEU A 49 -1.21 -20.71 -24.88
CA LEU A 49 -1.92 -21.93 -25.26
C LEU A 49 -0.96 -23.12 -25.42
N MET A 50 0.24 -22.91 -25.99
CA MET A 50 1.26 -23.97 -26.05
C MET A 50 1.67 -24.43 -24.65
N LEU A 51 1.89 -23.49 -23.72
CA LEU A 51 2.28 -23.80 -22.34
C LEU A 51 1.22 -24.65 -21.62
N ILE A 52 -0.06 -24.33 -21.83
CA ILE A 52 -1.16 -25.00 -21.12
C ILE A 52 -1.54 -26.33 -21.79
N THR A 53 -1.57 -26.39 -23.13
CA THR A 53 -2.22 -27.49 -23.87
C THR A 53 -1.29 -28.32 -24.76
N ASN A 54 -0.04 -27.90 -25.03
CA ASN A 54 0.82 -28.55 -26.02
C ASN A 54 2.29 -28.71 -25.56
N PRO A 55 2.59 -29.71 -24.69
CA PRO A 55 3.95 -29.95 -24.20
C PRO A 55 5.01 -30.20 -25.28
N PRO A 56 4.73 -30.92 -26.39
CA PRO A 56 5.67 -31.00 -27.51
C PRO A 56 6.09 -29.63 -28.05
N ALA A 57 5.14 -28.70 -28.22
CA ALA A 57 5.45 -27.33 -28.63
C ALA A 57 6.27 -26.58 -27.57
N VAL A 58 6.00 -26.80 -26.27
CA VAL A 58 6.82 -26.24 -25.18
C VAL A 58 8.27 -26.70 -25.27
N PHE A 59 8.52 -27.98 -25.56
CA PHE A 59 9.87 -28.50 -25.75
C PHE A 59 10.58 -27.81 -26.91
N PHE A 60 9.95 -27.69 -28.08
CA PHE A 60 10.56 -27.01 -29.21
C PHE A 60 10.80 -25.52 -28.95
N ARG A 61 9.89 -24.86 -28.20
CA ARG A 61 10.09 -23.48 -27.73
C ARG A 61 11.31 -23.36 -26.82
N ASN A 62 11.44 -24.24 -25.83
CA ASN A 62 12.60 -24.27 -24.93
C ASN A 62 13.89 -24.54 -25.71
N LEU A 63 13.85 -25.50 -26.64
CA LEU A 63 14.98 -25.86 -27.50
C LEU A 63 15.41 -24.69 -28.38
N HIS A 64 14.46 -23.97 -28.97
CA HIS A 64 14.71 -22.77 -29.76
C HIS A 64 15.34 -21.67 -28.91
N TYR A 65 14.77 -21.37 -27.74
CA TYR A 65 15.31 -20.35 -26.84
C TYR A 65 16.73 -20.68 -26.37
N TRP A 66 16.98 -21.87 -25.83
CA TRP A 66 18.28 -22.25 -25.28
C TRP A 66 19.35 -22.36 -26.35
N SER A 67 19.02 -22.92 -27.51
CA SER A 67 19.96 -22.97 -28.64
C SER A 67 20.32 -21.57 -29.17
N ALA A 68 19.38 -20.61 -29.15
CA ALA A 68 19.65 -19.21 -29.45
C ALA A 68 20.59 -18.55 -28.42
N GLN A 69 20.40 -18.80 -27.12
CA GLN A 69 21.31 -18.29 -26.07
C GLN A 69 22.73 -18.83 -26.25
N PHE A 70 22.87 -20.14 -26.48
CA PHE A 70 24.16 -20.77 -26.73
C PHE A 70 24.80 -20.23 -28.01
N PHE A 71 24.03 -20.06 -29.08
CA PHE A 71 24.50 -19.47 -30.32
C PHE A 71 25.10 -18.07 -30.09
N LEU A 72 24.41 -17.19 -29.36
CA LEU A 72 24.93 -15.85 -29.04
C LEU A 72 26.23 -15.93 -28.23
N VAL A 73 26.24 -16.67 -27.12
CA VAL A 73 27.40 -16.77 -26.22
C VAL A 73 28.62 -17.31 -26.97
N PHE A 74 28.47 -18.42 -27.69
CA PHE A 74 29.59 -19.04 -28.40
C PHE A 74 30.02 -18.23 -29.63
N THR A 75 29.13 -17.45 -30.26
CA THR A 75 29.51 -16.50 -31.31
C THR A 75 30.37 -15.35 -30.75
N LEU A 76 30.03 -14.80 -29.58
CA LEU A 76 30.84 -13.77 -28.92
C LEU A 76 32.21 -14.32 -28.47
N LEU A 77 32.25 -15.55 -27.95
CA LEU A 77 33.51 -16.22 -27.60
C LEU A 77 34.36 -16.51 -28.84
N HIS A 78 33.74 -16.96 -29.93
CA HIS A 78 34.43 -17.18 -31.21
C HIS A 78 35.00 -15.88 -31.79
N LEU A 79 34.25 -14.78 -31.72
CA LEU A 79 34.73 -13.44 -32.08
C LEU A 79 35.94 -13.04 -31.24
N TRP A 80 35.88 -13.25 -29.92
CA TRP A 80 36.98 -12.95 -29.02
C TRP A 80 38.25 -13.78 -29.31
N ASP A 81 38.10 -15.08 -29.61
CA ASP A 81 39.23 -15.93 -30.00
C ASP A 81 39.96 -15.37 -31.24
N HIS A 82 39.20 -14.95 -32.24
CA HIS A 82 39.75 -14.37 -33.47
C HIS A 82 40.43 -13.01 -33.22
N LEU A 83 39.84 -12.15 -32.38
CA LEU A 83 40.46 -10.89 -31.96
C LEU A 83 41.76 -11.16 -31.21
N LYS A 84 41.76 -12.07 -30.23
CA LYS A 84 42.92 -12.41 -29.40
C LYS A 84 44.08 -13.00 -30.22
N LEU A 85 43.77 -13.91 -31.14
CA LEU A 85 44.76 -14.55 -32.01
C LEU A 85 45.21 -13.65 -33.18
N GLY A 86 44.47 -12.58 -33.48
CA GLY A 86 44.81 -11.64 -34.56
C GLY A 86 44.63 -12.25 -35.95
N THR A 87 43.70 -13.21 -36.09
CA THR A 87 43.47 -13.99 -37.32
C THR A 87 42.57 -13.28 -38.34
N SER A 88 42.15 -12.03 -38.07
CA SER A 88 41.31 -11.22 -38.96
C SER A 88 41.93 -10.97 -40.35
N LYS A 89 43.26 -11.09 -40.50
CA LYS A 89 43.96 -11.00 -41.78
C LYS A 89 43.85 -12.24 -42.67
N GLN A 90 43.41 -13.38 -42.13
CA GLN A 90 43.30 -14.64 -42.86
C GLN A 90 42.11 -14.68 -43.83
N GLN A 91 41.14 -13.78 -43.65
CA GLN A 91 39.93 -13.69 -44.47
C GLN A 91 40.04 -12.55 -45.49
N SER A 92 39.35 -12.62 -46.63
CA SER A 92 39.30 -11.51 -47.59
C SER A 92 38.61 -10.28 -46.97
N THR A 93 38.85 -9.08 -47.51
CA THR A 93 38.25 -7.84 -46.98
C THR A 93 36.72 -7.87 -47.02
N GLY A 94 36.14 -8.42 -48.10
CA GLY A 94 34.69 -8.55 -48.27
C GLY A 94 34.05 -9.51 -47.26
N VAL A 95 34.67 -10.68 -47.04
CA VAL A 95 34.18 -11.65 -46.05
C VAL A 95 34.26 -11.07 -44.64
N TRP A 96 35.36 -10.39 -44.31
CA TRP A 96 35.51 -9.75 -43.00
C TRP A 96 34.47 -8.66 -42.75
N PHE A 97 34.17 -7.82 -43.76
CA PHE A 97 33.11 -6.82 -43.64
C PHE A 97 31.75 -7.46 -43.32
N ARG A 98 31.37 -8.52 -44.03
CA ARG A 98 30.10 -9.23 -43.79
C ARG A 98 30.06 -9.95 -42.44
N LEU A 99 31.18 -10.48 -41.96
CA LEU A 99 31.30 -11.06 -40.61
C LEU A 99 31.16 -10.01 -39.50
N VAL A 100 31.65 -8.80 -39.72
CA VAL A 100 31.42 -7.71 -38.77
C VAL A 100 29.97 -7.26 -38.82
N LEU A 101 29.38 -7.16 -40.00
CA LEU A 101 27.97 -6.82 -40.18
C LEU A 101 27.03 -7.88 -39.58
N SER A 102 27.40 -9.17 -39.63
CA SER A 102 26.59 -10.25 -39.07
C SER A 102 26.47 -10.20 -37.55
N ILE A 103 27.35 -9.47 -36.84
CA ILE A 103 27.19 -9.19 -35.41
C ILE A 103 25.88 -8.43 -35.18
N LEU A 104 25.61 -7.38 -35.98
CA LEU A 104 24.37 -6.60 -35.87
C LEU A 104 23.13 -7.45 -36.18
N PHE A 105 23.21 -8.28 -37.22
CA PHE A 105 22.13 -9.21 -37.57
C PHE A 105 21.92 -10.31 -36.52
N THR A 106 22.97 -10.73 -35.82
CA THR A 106 22.87 -11.71 -34.71
C THR A 106 22.08 -11.09 -33.56
N PHE A 107 22.43 -9.88 -33.12
CA PHE A 107 21.66 -9.17 -32.10
C PHE A 107 20.23 -8.87 -32.54
N PHE A 108 20.03 -8.51 -33.82
CA PHE A 108 18.69 -8.27 -34.36
C PHE A 108 17.84 -9.54 -34.40
N VAL A 109 18.39 -10.72 -34.78
CA VAL A 109 17.62 -11.97 -34.79
C VAL A 109 17.25 -12.39 -33.35
N MET A 110 18.15 -12.19 -32.39
CA MET A 110 17.89 -12.43 -30.96
C MET A 110 16.78 -11.51 -30.45
N LEU A 111 16.86 -10.23 -30.79
CA LEU A 111 15.91 -9.20 -30.35
C LEU A 111 14.53 -9.36 -30.99
N SER A 112 14.48 -9.59 -32.30
CA SER A 112 13.22 -9.85 -33.01
C SER A 112 12.54 -11.11 -32.46
N GLY A 113 13.29 -12.18 -32.17
CA GLY A 113 12.76 -13.38 -31.51
C GLY A 113 12.22 -13.11 -30.11
N PHE A 114 12.87 -12.23 -29.35
CA PHE A 114 12.37 -11.78 -28.05
C PHE A 114 11.06 -11.00 -28.19
N ILE A 115 10.99 -10.04 -29.11
CA ILE A 115 9.79 -9.20 -29.36
C ILE A 115 8.58 -10.06 -29.77
N LEU A 116 8.80 -11.16 -30.51
CA LEU A 116 7.76 -12.10 -30.92
C LEU A 116 7.08 -12.85 -29.76
N LYS A 117 7.58 -12.76 -28.52
CA LYS A 117 6.80 -13.26 -27.37
C LYS A 117 5.55 -12.42 -27.10
N ALA A 118 5.59 -11.13 -27.46
CA ALA A 118 4.53 -10.15 -27.22
C ALA A 118 4.06 -10.03 -25.76
N ASP A 119 4.93 -10.39 -24.80
CA ASP A 119 4.70 -10.16 -23.37
C ASP A 119 5.11 -8.73 -22.95
N ALA A 120 4.86 -8.34 -21.70
CA ALA A 120 5.12 -6.97 -21.22
C ALA A 120 6.59 -6.52 -21.46
N ASP A 121 7.56 -7.40 -21.15
CA ASP A 121 8.99 -7.18 -21.44
C ASP A 121 9.25 -6.89 -22.92
N SER A 122 8.66 -7.71 -23.79
CA SER A 122 8.83 -7.64 -25.24
C SER A 122 8.28 -6.37 -25.83
N LEU A 123 7.09 -5.95 -25.38
CA LEU A 123 6.43 -4.74 -25.85
C LEU A 123 7.14 -3.49 -25.35
N GLN A 124 7.67 -3.48 -24.12
CA GLN A 124 8.49 -2.36 -23.66
C GLN A 124 9.81 -2.28 -24.44
N ALA A 125 10.49 -3.41 -24.67
CA ALA A 125 11.70 -3.43 -25.48
C ALA A 125 11.43 -2.89 -26.91
N ARG A 126 10.32 -3.29 -27.53
CA ARG A 126 9.87 -2.76 -28.83
C ARG A 126 9.69 -1.23 -28.79
N ARG A 127 8.96 -0.70 -27.81
CA ARG A 127 8.72 0.75 -27.65
C ARG A 127 10.03 1.54 -27.52
N ILE A 128 10.97 1.05 -26.71
CA ILE A 128 12.29 1.69 -26.54
C ILE A 128 13.03 1.72 -27.87
N LEU A 129 13.02 0.62 -28.64
CA LEU A 129 13.71 0.54 -29.92
C LEU A 129 13.07 1.43 -30.99
N GLU A 130 11.74 1.41 -31.12
CA GLU A 130 11.02 2.28 -32.06
C GLU A 130 11.35 3.76 -31.80
N ALA A 131 11.40 4.17 -30.52
CA ALA A 131 11.83 5.51 -30.14
C ALA A 131 13.29 5.80 -30.51
N LEU A 132 14.22 4.86 -30.25
CA LEU A 132 15.63 5.01 -30.62
C LEU A 132 15.83 5.14 -32.14
N PHE A 133 15.16 4.32 -32.94
CA PHE A 133 15.25 4.39 -34.40
C PHE A 133 14.61 5.67 -34.95
N ALA A 134 13.48 6.09 -34.39
CA ALA A 134 12.81 7.33 -34.78
C ALA A 134 13.67 8.58 -34.52
N ASP A 135 14.52 8.56 -33.49
CA ASP A 135 15.43 9.65 -33.13
C ASP A 135 16.63 9.80 -34.10
N ILE A 136 16.82 8.87 -35.05
CA ILE A 136 17.87 8.99 -36.07
C ILE A 136 17.54 10.15 -37.03
N PRO A 137 18.42 11.16 -37.18
CA PRO A 137 18.17 12.28 -38.08
C PRO A 137 17.93 11.83 -39.53
N LEU A 138 17.03 12.53 -40.22
CA LEU A 138 16.67 12.39 -41.64
C LEU A 138 15.92 11.11 -42.03
N PHE A 139 16.32 9.94 -41.53
CA PHE A 139 15.82 8.64 -41.98
C PHE A 139 15.14 7.81 -40.87
N GLY A 140 15.06 8.32 -39.64
CA GLY A 140 14.59 7.54 -38.49
C GLY A 140 13.18 6.97 -38.66
N SER A 141 12.21 7.78 -39.08
CA SER A 141 10.82 7.34 -39.30
C SER A 141 10.73 6.24 -40.38
N PHE A 142 11.44 6.43 -41.50
CA PHE A 142 11.51 5.45 -42.58
C PHE A 142 12.15 4.13 -42.13
N LEU A 143 13.22 4.19 -41.32
CA LEU A 143 13.86 3.01 -40.76
C LEU A 143 12.96 2.27 -39.78
N THR A 144 12.25 3.00 -38.91
CA THR A 144 11.29 2.41 -37.97
C THR A 144 10.19 1.65 -38.72
N GLU A 145 9.63 2.23 -39.77
CA GLU A 145 8.56 1.61 -40.56
C GLU A 145 9.04 0.37 -41.33
N ILE A 146 10.26 0.38 -41.88
CA ILE A 146 10.83 -0.79 -42.56
C ILE A 146 11.17 -1.91 -41.60
N ILE A 147 11.63 -1.61 -40.38
CA ILE A 147 12.13 -2.62 -39.45
C ILE A 147 11.01 -3.19 -38.57
N PHE A 148 10.11 -2.34 -38.07
CA PHE A 148 9.08 -2.72 -37.10
C PHE A 148 7.68 -2.71 -37.71
N GLY A 149 7.44 -1.95 -38.78
CA GLY A 149 6.13 -1.81 -39.41
C GLY A 149 5.17 -1.00 -38.54
N SER A 150 3.87 -1.26 -38.70
CA SER A 150 2.85 -0.68 -37.82
C SER A 150 3.03 -1.15 -36.37
N SER A 151 2.89 -0.25 -35.40
CA SER A 151 2.99 -0.54 -33.96
C SER A 151 2.08 -1.69 -33.49
N GLU A 152 0.94 -1.89 -34.16
CA GLU A 152 -0.05 -2.92 -33.82
C GLU A 152 0.22 -4.30 -34.42
N SER A 153 1.16 -4.42 -35.38
CA SER A 153 1.45 -5.68 -36.05
C SER A 153 2.84 -6.19 -35.72
N LEU A 154 2.96 -7.50 -35.51
CA LEU A 154 4.24 -8.21 -35.38
C LEU A 154 4.65 -8.90 -36.69
N GLN A 155 3.83 -8.79 -37.75
CA GLN A 155 4.03 -9.52 -39.00
C GLN A 155 5.39 -9.21 -39.63
N LEU A 156 5.79 -7.94 -39.68
CA LEU A 156 7.04 -7.54 -40.32
C LEU A 156 8.26 -8.02 -39.53
N ILE A 157 8.21 -7.89 -38.19
CA ILE A 157 9.24 -8.40 -37.28
C ILE A 157 9.36 -9.93 -37.42
N TYR A 158 8.24 -10.63 -37.53
CA TYR A 158 8.20 -12.07 -37.76
C TYR A 158 8.90 -12.45 -39.07
N VAL A 159 8.56 -11.80 -40.19
CA VAL A 159 9.19 -12.04 -41.49
C VAL A 159 10.70 -11.75 -41.45
N HIS A 160 11.10 -10.65 -40.80
CA HIS A 160 12.50 -10.32 -40.64
C HIS A 160 13.26 -11.36 -39.80
N HIS A 161 12.62 -11.89 -38.76
CA HIS A 161 13.18 -12.93 -37.90
C HIS A 161 13.36 -14.25 -38.67
N ILE A 162 12.29 -14.81 -39.25
CA ILE A 162 12.32 -16.14 -39.85
C ILE A 162 13.01 -16.17 -41.23
N ALA A 163 13.00 -15.06 -41.96
CA ALA A 163 13.52 -14.99 -43.32
C ALA A 163 14.67 -14.00 -43.46
N THR A 164 14.44 -12.69 -43.41
CA THR A 164 15.44 -11.68 -43.82
C THR A 164 16.78 -11.82 -43.08
N ALA A 165 16.74 -11.82 -41.74
CA ALA A 165 17.94 -11.88 -40.92
C ALA A 165 18.53 -13.29 -40.86
N THR A 166 17.68 -14.32 -40.75
CA THR A 166 18.13 -15.71 -40.68
C THR A 166 18.78 -16.17 -41.98
N ILE A 167 18.21 -15.84 -43.14
CA ILE A 167 18.81 -16.16 -44.46
C ILE A 167 20.13 -15.41 -44.65
N PHE A 168 20.22 -14.14 -44.21
CA PHE A 168 21.48 -13.40 -44.23
C PHE A 168 22.56 -14.09 -43.38
N LEU A 169 22.23 -14.53 -42.17
CA LEU A 169 23.17 -15.27 -41.31
C LEU A 169 23.59 -16.60 -41.95
N ILE A 170 22.66 -17.37 -42.52
CA ILE A 170 22.96 -18.61 -43.27
C ILE A 170 23.95 -18.33 -44.40
N TYR A 171 23.71 -17.27 -45.18
CA TYR A 171 24.59 -16.86 -46.29
C TYR A 171 26.00 -16.52 -45.80
N VAL A 172 26.13 -15.71 -44.74
CA VAL A 172 27.43 -15.31 -44.19
C VAL A 172 28.16 -16.50 -43.57
N ILE A 173 27.46 -17.40 -42.86
CA ILE A 173 28.03 -18.62 -42.29
C ILE A 173 28.55 -19.53 -43.41
N TYR A 174 27.75 -19.75 -44.46
CA TYR A 174 28.17 -20.57 -45.59
C TYR A 174 29.37 -19.97 -46.31
N GLU A 175 29.41 -18.66 -46.52
CA GLU A 175 30.57 -18.02 -47.13
C GLU A 175 31.83 -18.16 -46.26
N HIS A 176 31.68 -18.05 -44.94
CA HIS A 176 32.76 -18.09 -43.98
C HIS A 176 33.38 -19.49 -43.83
N VAL A 177 32.56 -20.54 -43.69
CA VAL A 177 33.02 -21.91 -43.37
C VAL A 177 32.89 -22.87 -44.57
N ARG A 178 32.19 -22.46 -45.64
CA ARG A 178 31.88 -23.29 -46.85
C ARG A 178 31.01 -24.52 -46.58
N THR A 179 30.42 -24.59 -45.40
CA THR A 179 29.50 -25.64 -44.97
C THR A 179 28.46 -25.03 -44.03
N LEU A 180 27.26 -25.61 -44.00
CA LEU A 180 26.24 -25.34 -43.00
C LEU A 180 26.18 -26.44 -41.92
N TRP A 181 27.06 -27.43 -42.02
CA TRP A 181 27.15 -28.56 -41.10
C TRP A 181 28.41 -28.49 -40.25
N THR A 182 28.28 -28.85 -38.98
CA THR A 182 29.39 -29.00 -38.01
C THR A 182 29.85 -30.46 -37.95
N LYS A 183 30.86 -30.77 -37.13
CA LYS A 183 31.27 -32.17 -36.89
C LYS A 183 30.11 -32.95 -36.26
N LEU A 184 29.85 -34.17 -36.73
CA LEU A 184 28.74 -34.99 -36.23
C LEU A 184 28.79 -35.21 -34.71
N SER A 185 29.98 -35.43 -34.15
CA SER A 185 30.17 -35.56 -32.70
C SER A 185 29.74 -34.31 -31.92
N THR A 186 30.07 -33.13 -32.46
CA THR A 186 29.75 -31.83 -31.85
C THR A 186 28.26 -31.56 -31.93
N PHE A 187 27.64 -31.86 -33.08
CA PHE A 187 26.19 -31.75 -33.26
C PHE A 187 25.44 -32.65 -32.28
N ILE A 188 25.79 -33.94 -32.17
CA ILE A 188 25.11 -34.88 -31.28
C ILE A 188 25.26 -34.45 -29.81
N LEU A 189 26.46 -34.06 -29.39
CA LEU A 189 26.68 -33.63 -28.00
C LEU A 189 25.93 -32.33 -27.67
N MET A 190 25.92 -31.36 -28.59
CA MET A 190 25.14 -30.13 -28.42
C MET A 190 23.64 -30.39 -28.43
N LEU A 191 23.15 -31.23 -29.32
CA LEU A 191 21.75 -31.62 -29.35
C LEU A 191 21.36 -32.31 -28.05
N ALA A 192 22.17 -33.25 -27.54
CA ALA A 192 21.91 -33.92 -26.27
C ALA A 192 21.91 -32.94 -25.08
N LEU A 193 22.88 -32.03 -25.01
CA LEU A 193 22.96 -31.00 -23.97
C LEU A 193 21.76 -30.04 -24.01
N LEU A 194 21.46 -29.50 -25.19
CA LEU A 194 20.34 -28.56 -25.37
C LEU A 194 19.01 -29.25 -25.14
N THR A 195 18.86 -30.51 -25.56
CA THR A 195 17.68 -31.33 -25.28
C THR A 195 17.51 -31.51 -23.78
N LEU A 196 18.59 -31.89 -23.05
CA LEU A 196 18.57 -32.04 -21.59
C LEU A 196 18.13 -30.72 -20.92
N ILE A 197 18.77 -29.60 -21.27
CA ILE A 197 18.40 -28.29 -20.71
C ILE A 197 16.95 -27.95 -21.06
N SER A 198 16.50 -28.20 -22.29
CA SER A 198 15.14 -27.82 -22.75
C SER A 198 14.03 -28.69 -22.17
N PHE A 199 14.36 -29.93 -21.77
CA PHE A 199 13.48 -30.74 -20.95
C PHE A 199 13.34 -30.16 -19.57
N PHE A 200 14.46 -29.77 -18.96
CA PHE A 200 14.48 -29.37 -17.57
C PHE A 200 14.20 -27.90 -17.32
N VAL A 201 14.34 -27.02 -18.30
CA VAL A 201 14.39 -25.58 -18.07
C VAL A 201 13.52 -24.87 -19.07
N GLN A 202 12.46 -24.25 -18.57
CA GLN A 202 11.48 -23.56 -19.40
C GLN A 202 12.00 -22.19 -19.85
N ALA A 203 11.72 -21.82 -21.09
CA ALA A 203 12.00 -20.46 -21.56
C ALA A 203 11.04 -19.45 -20.89
N PRO A 204 11.54 -18.30 -20.41
CA PRO A 204 10.75 -17.36 -19.63
C PRO A 204 9.61 -16.74 -20.45
N LEU A 205 8.49 -16.43 -19.77
CA LEU A 205 7.37 -15.69 -20.31
C LEU A 205 6.80 -14.80 -19.21
N HIS A 206 6.67 -13.51 -19.47
CA HIS A 206 6.16 -12.56 -18.48
C HIS A 206 4.63 -12.70 -18.32
N ASN A 207 4.15 -12.77 -17.08
CA ASN A 207 2.71 -12.93 -16.75
C ASN A 207 1.88 -11.65 -16.87
N SER A 208 2.55 -10.51 -17.09
CA SER A 208 1.97 -9.18 -17.27
C SER A 208 1.27 -8.62 -16.02
N PHE A 209 1.56 -9.20 -14.85
CA PHE A 209 1.15 -8.71 -13.54
C PHE A 209 2.35 -8.30 -12.69
N ASP A 210 3.52 -8.91 -12.92
CA ASP A 210 4.78 -8.42 -12.35
C ASP A 210 5.06 -6.99 -12.84
N PRO A 211 5.21 -6.00 -11.94
CA PRO A 211 5.49 -4.62 -12.34
C PRO A 211 6.92 -4.42 -12.85
N VAL A 212 7.82 -5.39 -12.66
CA VAL A 212 9.24 -5.27 -13.00
C VAL A 212 9.48 -5.74 -14.42
N ILE A 213 9.65 -4.78 -15.33
CA ILE A 213 9.83 -5.07 -16.76
C ILE A 213 11.31 -4.95 -17.14
N LYS A 214 11.90 -6.03 -17.66
CA LYS A 214 13.32 -6.11 -18.01
C LYS A 214 13.53 -6.56 -19.45
N GLY A 215 14.45 -5.90 -20.16
CA GLY A 215 14.92 -6.37 -21.46
C GLY A 215 15.62 -7.74 -21.37
N PRO A 216 15.93 -8.39 -22.51
CA PRO A 216 16.70 -9.63 -22.49
C PRO A 216 18.08 -9.40 -21.87
N TRP A 217 18.65 -10.40 -21.21
CA TRP A 217 19.89 -10.24 -20.42
C TRP A 217 21.04 -9.57 -21.18
N TYR A 218 21.17 -9.81 -22.49
CA TYR A 218 22.21 -9.20 -23.32
C TYR A 218 21.96 -7.72 -23.65
N PHE A 219 20.79 -7.15 -23.33
CA PHE A 219 20.43 -5.74 -23.45
C PHE A 219 20.11 -5.04 -22.11
N VAL A 220 20.05 -5.75 -20.99
CA VAL A 220 19.83 -5.11 -19.68
C VAL A 220 20.93 -4.09 -19.34
N GLY A 221 22.19 -4.40 -19.68
CA GLY A 221 23.28 -3.42 -19.55
C GLY A 221 23.08 -2.17 -20.42
N LEU A 222 22.44 -2.31 -21.59
CA LEU A 222 22.07 -1.18 -22.43
C LEU A 222 20.93 -0.37 -21.81
N GLN A 223 19.91 -1.04 -21.26
CA GLN A 223 18.81 -0.40 -20.55
C GLN A 223 19.32 0.40 -19.36
N GLU A 224 20.29 -0.13 -18.61
CA GLU A 224 20.98 0.60 -17.55
C GLU A 224 21.69 1.84 -18.12
N ILE A 225 22.47 1.73 -19.20
CA ILE A 225 23.13 2.90 -19.82
C ILE A 225 22.10 3.98 -20.21
N LEU A 226 20.99 3.58 -20.84
CA LEU A 226 19.95 4.51 -21.31
C LEU A 226 19.29 5.27 -20.15
N HIS A 227 19.14 4.63 -18.98
CA HIS A 227 18.60 5.28 -17.78
C HIS A 227 19.44 6.50 -17.33
N TRP A 228 20.75 6.47 -17.52
CA TRP A 228 21.65 7.59 -17.18
C TRP A 228 21.81 8.63 -18.30
N MET A 229 21.24 8.40 -19.49
CA MET A 229 21.42 9.27 -20.65
C MET A 229 20.30 10.30 -20.76
N SER A 230 20.66 11.58 -20.79
CA SER A 230 19.70 12.67 -21.06
C SER A 230 19.22 12.72 -22.51
N ARG A 231 19.96 12.11 -23.45
CA ARG A 231 19.60 12.00 -24.87
C ARG A 231 19.84 10.57 -25.37
N PRO A 232 18.82 9.69 -25.31
CA PRO A 232 18.94 8.27 -25.67
C PRO A 232 19.52 8.00 -27.07
N GLY A 233 19.21 8.80 -28.09
CA GLY A 233 19.68 8.56 -29.47
C GLY A 233 21.20 8.59 -29.66
N TRP A 234 21.97 9.14 -28.72
CA TRP A 234 23.45 9.10 -28.77
C TRP A 234 23.99 7.67 -28.69
N ILE A 235 23.16 6.71 -28.26
CA ILE A 235 23.51 5.29 -28.24
C ILE A 235 23.89 4.75 -29.62
N TRP A 236 23.35 5.33 -30.71
CA TRP A 236 23.71 4.94 -32.08
C TRP A 236 25.19 5.12 -32.39
N ILE A 237 25.86 6.09 -31.74
CA ILE A 237 27.30 6.27 -31.87
C ILE A 237 28.03 5.02 -31.37
N LEU A 238 27.63 4.45 -30.23
CA LEU A 238 28.21 3.22 -29.69
C LEU A 238 27.89 2.01 -30.58
N VAL A 239 26.64 1.89 -31.04
CA VAL A 239 26.18 0.79 -31.90
C VAL A 239 26.94 0.75 -33.23
N VAL A 240 27.28 1.90 -33.81
CA VAL A 240 28.06 2.00 -35.06
C VAL A 240 29.57 1.95 -34.81
N ALA A 241 30.07 2.58 -33.74
CA ALA A 241 31.50 2.63 -33.44
C ALA A 241 32.06 1.25 -33.11
N MET A 242 31.34 0.40 -32.37
CA MET A 242 31.86 -0.90 -31.96
C MET A 242 32.18 -1.83 -33.16
N PRO A 243 31.23 -2.11 -34.08
CA PRO A 243 31.54 -2.85 -35.31
C PRO A 243 32.62 -2.16 -36.15
N GLY A 244 32.61 -0.82 -36.23
CA GLY A 244 33.65 -0.06 -36.94
C GLY A 244 35.06 -0.32 -36.38
N ILE A 245 35.22 -0.28 -35.06
CA ILE A 245 36.49 -0.57 -34.38
C ILE A 245 36.93 -2.01 -34.67
N ILE A 246 36.03 -2.99 -34.62
CA ILE A 246 36.34 -4.39 -34.97
C ILE A 246 36.79 -4.48 -36.43
N TYR A 247 36.09 -3.84 -37.35
CA TYR A 247 36.43 -3.86 -38.77
C TYR A 247 37.84 -3.31 -39.02
N PHE A 248 38.14 -2.12 -38.50
CA PHE A 248 39.43 -1.46 -38.68
C PHE A 248 40.57 -2.12 -37.88
N SER A 249 40.26 -2.89 -36.83
CA SER A 249 41.27 -3.60 -36.03
C SER A 249 42.18 -4.52 -36.86
N ARG A 250 41.67 -5.03 -37.99
CA ARG A 250 42.40 -5.84 -38.97
C ARG A 250 43.66 -5.15 -39.50
N ASN A 251 43.62 -3.84 -39.69
CA ASN A 251 44.68 -3.08 -40.36
C ASN A 251 45.64 -2.41 -39.36
N MET A 252 45.42 -2.61 -38.06
CA MET A 252 46.24 -1.98 -37.02
C MET A 252 47.59 -2.68 -36.83
N GLY A 253 48.61 -1.89 -36.48
CA GLY A 253 49.93 -2.41 -36.06
C GLY A 253 49.85 -3.18 -34.73
N LYS A 254 50.90 -3.98 -34.41
CA LYS A 254 50.90 -4.87 -33.23
C LYS A 254 50.58 -4.15 -31.90
N ARG A 255 51.10 -2.92 -31.71
CA ARG A 255 50.90 -2.12 -30.49
C ARG A 255 49.45 -1.61 -30.40
N SER A 256 48.98 -0.90 -31.43
CA SER A 256 47.61 -0.38 -31.47
C SER A 256 46.57 -1.48 -31.40
N GLY A 257 46.76 -2.60 -32.12
CA GLY A 257 45.87 -3.75 -32.05
C GLY A 257 45.84 -4.43 -30.67
N LYS A 258 46.93 -4.42 -29.89
CA LYS A 258 46.90 -4.89 -28.49
C LYS A 258 46.06 -3.96 -27.61
N ILE A 259 46.25 -2.65 -27.75
CA ILE A 259 45.48 -1.63 -26.99
C ILE A 259 43.99 -1.75 -27.31
N THR A 260 43.61 -1.76 -28.59
CA THR A 260 42.20 -1.86 -29.02
C THR A 260 41.52 -3.11 -28.45
N ARG A 261 42.20 -4.26 -28.45
CA ARG A 261 41.66 -5.50 -27.87
C ARG A 261 41.49 -5.42 -26.35
N SER A 262 42.44 -4.82 -25.65
CA SER A 262 42.31 -4.56 -24.21
C SER A 262 41.14 -3.63 -23.91
N VAL A 263 40.95 -2.57 -24.70
CA VAL A 263 39.81 -1.64 -24.56
C VAL A 263 38.48 -2.37 -24.79
N ILE A 264 38.34 -3.14 -25.88
CA ILE A 264 37.11 -3.92 -26.15
C ILE A 264 36.81 -4.87 -25.00
N TRP A 265 37.81 -5.56 -24.46
CA TRP A 265 37.63 -6.47 -23.33
C TRP A 265 37.17 -5.76 -22.06
N ILE A 266 37.81 -4.64 -21.72
CA ILE A 266 37.45 -3.83 -20.56
C ILE A 266 36.02 -3.30 -20.70
N LEU A 267 35.65 -2.77 -21.87
CA LEU A 267 34.29 -2.32 -22.15
C LEU A 267 33.27 -3.47 -22.04
N GLY A 268 33.62 -4.65 -22.51
CA GLY A 268 32.79 -5.86 -22.35
C GLY A 268 32.58 -6.25 -20.88
N LEU A 269 33.63 -6.17 -20.06
CA LEU A 269 33.53 -6.42 -18.62
C LEU A 269 32.69 -5.36 -17.90
N ILE A 270 32.83 -4.09 -18.27
CA ILE A 270 31.99 -2.99 -17.75
C ILE A 270 30.53 -3.24 -18.11
N TYR A 271 30.24 -3.58 -19.37
CA TYR A 271 28.88 -3.87 -19.82
C TYR A 271 28.27 -5.09 -19.10
N LEU A 272 29.07 -6.13 -18.86
CA LEU A 272 28.65 -7.28 -18.05
C LEU A 272 28.34 -6.87 -16.61
N GLY A 273 29.17 -6.00 -16.02
CA GLY A 273 28.91 -5.41 -14.70
C GLY A 273 27.58 -4.64 -14.66
N LEU A 274 27.33 -3.77 -15.64
CA LEU A 274 26.06 -3.04 -15.76
C LEU A 274 24.86 -3.96 -15.99
N THR A 275 25.06 -5.05 -16.74
CA THR A 275 24.04 -6.08 -16.94
C THR A 275 23.67 -6.74 -15.62
N VAL A 276 24.68 -7.10 -14.79
CA VAL A 276 24.46 -7.65 -13.44
C VAL A 276 23.75 -6.63 -12.55
N VAL A 277 24.16 -5.35 -12.58
CA VAL A 277 23.49 -4.29 -11.82
C VAL A 277 22.02 -4.15 -12.23
N GLY A 278 21.74 -3.99 -13.52
CA GLY A 278 20.37 -3.86 -14.02
C GLY A 278 19.50 -5.10 -13.77
N PHE A 279 20.10 -6.30 -13.76
CA PHE A 279 19.34 -7.52 -13.54
C PHE A 279 19.00 -7.75 -12.06
N TYR A 280 19.93 -7.50 -11.14
CA TYR A 280 19.78 -7.85 -9.72
C TYR A 280 19.40 -6.67 -8.82
N PHE A 281 19.78 -5.45 -9.16
CA PHE A 281 19.64 -4.28 -8.26
C PHE A 281 18.61 -3.25 -8.74
N ARG A 282 17.95 -3.50 -9.87
CA ARG A 282 16.87 -2.64 -10.39
C ARG A 282 15.52 -3.33 -10.26
N GLY A 283 14.59 -2.62 -9.62
CA GLY A 283 13.20 -3.03 -9.45
C GLY A 283 12.24 -2.28 -10.36
N GLU A 284 11.02 -2.09 -9.86
CA GLU A 284 9.97 -1.32 -10.53
C GLU A 284 10.44 0.12 -10.79
N ASN A 285 9.98 0.73 -11.89
CA ASN A 285 10.39 2.08 -12.33
C ASN A 285 11.91 2.28 -12.47
N TRP A 286 12.67 1.19 -12.55
CA TRP A 286 14.13 1.20 -12.58
C TRP A 286 14.78 1.78 -11.30
N GLU A 287 14.06 1.74 -10.18
CA GLU A 287 14.57 2.16 -8.87
C GLU A 287 15.54 1.12 -8.29
N TRP A 288 16.39 1.56 -7.37
CA TRP A 288 17.36 0.70 -6.73
C TRP A 288 16.68 -0.20 -5.68
N THR A 289 16.86 -1.51 -5.80
CA THR A 289 16.32 -2.51 -4.87
C THR A 289 17.41 -3.46 -4.41
N SER A 290 17.45 -3.78 -3.11
CA SER A 290 18.42 -4.74 -2.56
C SER A 290 17.91 -6.18 -2.73
N PRO A 291 18.71 -7.12 -3.30
CA PRO A 291 18.36 -8.54 -3.36
C PRO A 291 18.23 -9.23 -2.00
N LEU A 292 18.69 -8.57 -0.92
CA LEU A 292 18.69 -9.09 0.45
C LEU A 292 17.44 -8.68 1.23
N ASP A 293 16.60 -7.83 0.67
CA ASP A 293 15.38 -7.37 1.32
C ASP A 293 14.32 -8.48 1.30
N GLN A 294 13.76 -8.83 2.46
CA GLN A 294 12.86 -9.99 2.57
C GLN A 294 11.52 -9.77 1.84
N GLU A 295 11.07 -8.52 1.70
CA GLU A 295 9.88 -8.14 0.94
C GLU A 295 10.09 -8.17 -0.58
N ASN A 296 11.34 -8.00 -1.04
CA ASN A 296 11.71 -7.98 -2.45
C ASN A 296 12.52 -9.21 -2.86
N LYS A 297 12.05 -10.41 -2.50
CA LYS A 297 12.52 -11.67 -3.11
C LYS A 297 12.08 -11.75 -4.58
N GLN A 298 12.53 -10.80 -5.41
CA GLN A 298 12.55 -10.99 -6.84
C GLN A 298 13.39 -12.24 -7.11
N GLU A 299 12.87 -13.14 -7.93
CA GLU A 299 13.67 -14.28 -8.35
C GLU A 299 14.91 -13.78 -9.08
N ILE A 300 16.03 -13.93 -8.38
CA ILE A 300 17.40 -13.72 -8.82
C ILE A 300 17.64 -14.44 -10.17
N ILE A 301 16.87 -15.49 -10.51
CA ILE A 301 16.94 -16.11 -11.82
C ILE A 301 15.56 -16.66 -12.27
N PRO A 302 14.96 -16.19 -13.39
CA PRO A 302 13.67 -16.67 -13.91
C PRO A 302 13.85 -17.99 -14.68
N LEU A 303 14.36 -19.02 -13.99
CA LEU A 303 14.57 -20.36 -14.55
C LEU A 303 13.61 -21.33 -13.88
N THR A 304 12.48 -21.60 -14.52
CA THR A 304 11.55 -22.65 -14.06
C THR A 304 12.11 -24.01 -14.47
N ILE A 305 12.37 -24.88 -13.48
CA ILE A 305 12.84 -26.24 -13.73
C ILE A 305 11.63 -27.20 -13.83
N GLU A 306 11.37 -27.79 -15.00
CA GLU A 306 10.21 -28.67 -15.25
C GLU A 306 10.56 -30.00 -15.93
N ILE A 307 9.65 -30.97 -15.94
CA ILE A 307 9.71 -32.11 -16.89
C ILE A 307 8.35 -32.13 -17.63
N PRO A 308 8.26 -31.58 -18.86
CA PRO A 308 6.98 -31.36 -19.53
C PRO A 308 6.20 -32.64 -19.89
N PHE A 309 6.83 -33.82 -19.84
CA PHE A 309 6.33 -35.02 -20.54
C PHE A 309 5.90 -36.21 -19.67
N ILE A 310 5.95 -36.14 -18.33
CA ILE A 310 5.73 -37.32 -17.48
C ILE A 310 4.30 -37.41 -16.88
N SER A 311 3.40 -36.45 -17.10
CA SER A 311 2.01 -36.59 -16.63
C SER A 311 1.15 -37.38 -17.61
N SER A 312 0.58 -38.48 -17.14
CA SER A 312 -0.28 -39.43 -17.86
C SER A 312 -1.73 -38.97 -18.08
N GLU A 313 -2.06 -37.74 -17.70
CA GLU A 313 -3.40 -37.17 -17.84
C GLU A 313 -3.35 -36.04 -18.87
N PHE A 314 -3.34 -36.41 -20.14
CA PHE A 314 -3.66 -35.48 -21.22
C PHE A 314 -5.16 -35.53 -21.49
N GLU A 315 -5.94 -34.92 -20.61
CA GLU A 315 -7.27 -34.47 -21.02
C GLU A 315 -7.08 -33.49 -22.19
N GLN A 316 -7.72 -33.76 -23.32
CA GLN A 316 -7.64 -32.92 -24.52
C GLN A 316 -8.41 -31.61 -24.29
N LEU A 317 -7.84 -30.70 -23.51
CA LEU A 317 -8.32 -29.33 -23.41
C LEU A 317 -8.08 -28.61 -24.74
N THR A 318 -9.13 -28.00 -25.26
CA THR A 318 -9.11 -27.21 -26.49
C THR A 318 -9.00 -25.72 -26.16
N LYS A 319 -8.66 -24.91 -27.18
CA LYS A 319 -8.58 -23.44 -27.06
C LYS A 319 -9.85 -22.79 -26.47
N ASN A 320 -11.00 -23.44 -26.60
CA ASN A 320 -12.29 -22.88 -26.14
C ASN A 320 -12.54 -23.14 -24.65
N ASP A 321 -11.80 -24.06 -24.03
CA ASP A 321 -12.02 -24.48 -22.63
C ASP A 321 -11.28 -23.59 -21.62
N ILE A 322 -10.47 -22.64 -22.09
CA ILE A 322 -9.72 -21.70 -21.26
C ILE A 322 -10.27 -20.28 -21.51
N PRO A 323 -10.93 -19.64 -20.54
CA PRO A 323 -11.52 -18.32 -20.74
C PRO A 323 -10.45 -17.26 -20.99
N VAL A 324 -10.80 -16.26 -21.81
CA VAL A 324 -10.00 -15.05 -22.02
C VAL A 324 -10.61 -13.92 -21.21
N VAL A 325 -9.88 -13.40 -20.25
CA VAL A 325 -10.27 -12.28 -19.39
C VAL A 325 -9.25 -11.16 -19.58
N ARG A 326 -9.71 -9.95 -19.91
CA ARG A 326 -8.85 -8.78 -20.23
C ARG A 326 -7.71 -9.12 -21.23
N ASN A 327 -8.04 -9.85 -22.30
CA ASN A 327 -7.10 -10.31 -23.33
C ASN A 327 -6.01 -11.28 -22.83
N LYS A 328 -6.18 -11.89 -21.65
CA LYS A 328 -5.26 -12.89 -21.06
C LYS A 328 -6.03 -14.20 -20.81
N ARG A 329 -5.37 -15.34 -20.96
CA ARG A 329 -5.96 -16.65 -20.63
C ARG A 329 -5.95 -16.85 -19.12
N GLU A 330 -7.07 -17.28 -18.57
CA GLU A 330 -7.22 -17.55 -17.13
C GLU A 330 -7.41 -19.07 -16.91
N ALA A 331 -6.31 -19.77 -16.67
CA ALA A 331 -6.31 -21.22 -16.47
C ALA A 331 -6.89 -21.65 -15.11
N CYS A 332 -6.85 -20.78 -14.10
CA CYS A 332 -7.38 -21.10 -12.77
C CYS A 332 -8.88 -21.43 -12.83
N MET A 333 -9.62 -20.76 -13.71
CA MET A 333 -11.05 -20.96 -13.91
C MET A 333 -11.40 -22.34 -14.48
N ASN A 334 -10.44 -23.10 -15.01
CA ASN A 334 -10.70 -24.47 -15.46
C ASN A 334 -11.01 -25.41 -14.28
N CYS A 335 -10.30 -25.25 -13.16
CA CYS A 335 -10.57 -26.00 -11.92
C CYS A 335 -11.56 -25.27 -10.99
N HIS A 336 -11.63 -23.94 -11.07
CA HIS A 336 -12.41 -23.08 -10.16
C HIS A 336 -13.64 -22.41 -10.80
N GLU A 337 -14.19 -22.97 -11.89
CA GLU A 337 -15.30 -22.37 -12.65
C GLU A 337 -16.56 -22.06 -11.80
N ASN A 338 -16.82 -22.89 -10.79
CA ASN A 338 -18.05 -22.85 -9.99
C ASN A 338 -17.93 -21.98 -8.73
N VAL A 339 -16.85 -21.21 -8.57
CA VAL A 339 -16.70 -20.30 -7.44
C VAL A 339 -17.59 -19.06 -7.67
N THR A 340 -18.35 -18.67 -6.65
CA THR A 340 -19.32 -17.56 -6.68
C THR A 340 -19.08 -16.61 -5.50
N GLY A 341 -19.90 -15.57 -5.35
CA GLY A 341 -19.81 -14.64 -4.20
C GLY A 341 -19.02 -13.35 -4.45
N PHE A 342 -18.49 -13.17 -5.66
CA PHE A 342 -17.74 -11.96 -6.03
C PHE A 342 -18.65 -10.76 -6.32
N ALA A 343 -18.16 -9.56 -6.01
CA ALA A 343 -18.70 -8.33 -6.55
C ALA A 343 -18.42 -8.21 -8.05
N ALA A 344 -19.31 -7.54 -8.79
CA ALA A 344 -19.21 -7.40 -10.25
C ALA A 344 -17.86 -6.82 -10.73
N SER A 345 -17.30 -5.85 -10.00
CA SER A 345 -16.01 -5.23 -10.33
C SER A 345 -14.80 -6.14 -10.08
N HIS A 346 -14.96 -7.17 -9.25
CA HIS A 346 -13.92 -8.12 -8.85
C HIS A 346 -14.28 -9.58 -9.19
N ASP A 347 -15.22 -9.80 -10.11
CA ASP A 347 -15.54 -11.15 -10.59
C ASP A 347 -14.37 -11.67 -11.45
N PRO A 348 -13.87 -12.89 -11.25
CA PRO A 348 -12.81 -13.48 -12.06
C PRO A 348 -13.11 -13.51 -13.56
N ARG A 349 -14.38 -13.48 -13.98
CA ARG A 349 -14.77 -13.34 -15.39
C ARG A 349 -14.49 -11.95 -15.96
N ALA A 350 -14.38 -10.94 -15.10
CA ALA A 350 -14.07 -9.56 -15.47
C ALA A 350 -12.58 -9.24 -15.33
N ILE A 351 -11.90 -9.81 -14.33
CA ILE A 351 -10.51 -9.44 -14.00
C ILE A 351 -9.51 -10.61 -13.90
N GLY A 352 -9.96 -11.86 -13.82
CA GLY A 352 -9.10 -13.03 -13.60
C GLY A 352 -8.75 -13.26 -12.12
N CYS A 353 -8.45 -14.51 -11.76
CA CYS A 353 -8.02 -14.89 -10.41
C CYS A 353 -6.60 -14.42 -10.13
N THR A 354 -5.71 -14.52 -11.14
CA THR A 354 -4.28 -14.21 -10.94
C THR A 354 -4.01 -12.72 -10.76
N SER A 355 -4.94 -11.86 -11.15
CA SER A 355 -4.87 -10.41 -10.89
C SER A 355 -4.90 -10.07 -9.41
N CYS A 356 -5.58 -10.89 -8.61
CA CYS A 356 -5.66 -10.72 -7.15
C CYS A 356 -4.67 -11.66 -6.47
N HIS A 357 -4.74 -12.96 -6.75
CA HIS A 357 -4.02 -13.97 -6.00
C HIS A 357 -2.62 -14.28 -6.54
N LEU A 358 -2.18 -13.64 -7.63
CA LEU A 358 -0.95 -14.02 -8.34
C LEU A 358 -1.01 -15.49 -8.77
N GLY A 359 0.06 -16.27 -8.56
CA GLY A 359 0.13 -17.65 -9.04
C GLY A 359 0.62 -17.77 -10.48
N ASN A 360 0.60 -18.99 -11.02
CA ASN A 360 1.05 -19.30 -12.37
C ASN A 360 -0.13 -19.65 -13.29
N PRO A 361 -0.58 -18.72 -14.17
CA PRO A 361 -1.69 -18.98 -15.08
C PRO A 361 -1.32 -19.89 -16.27
N PHE A 362 -0.05 -20.30 -16.40
CA PHE A 362 0.45 -21.02 -17.58
C PHE A 362 0.46 -22.55 -17.41
N THR A 363 -0.17 -23.07 -16.36
CA THR A 363 -0.18 -24.49 -16.03
C THR A 363 -1.45 -24.89 -15.32
N LEU A 364 -1.86 -26.15 -15.52
CA LEU A 364 -3.02 -26.75 -14.85
C LEU A 364 -2.61 -27.68 -13.70
N LYS A 365 -1.30 -27.88 -13.49
CA LYS A 365 -0.80 -28.69 -12.38
C LYS A 365 -0.97 -27.91 -11.08
N LYS A 366 -1.77 -28.44 -10.16
CA LYS A 366 -2.14 -27.81 -8.88
C LYS A 366 -0.95 -27.16 -8.17
N GLU A 367 0.14 -27.88 -7.97
CA GLU A 367 1.28 -27.40 -7.19
C GLU A 367 1.98 -26.22 -7.86
N ARG A 368 2.01 -26.20 -9.20
CA ARG A 368 2.63 -25.14 -9.99
C ARG A 368 1.70 -23.95 -10.19
N ALA A 369 0.41 -24.20 -10.41
CA ALA A 369 -0.58 -23.15 -10.58
C ALA A 369 -0.68 -22.27 -9.33
N HIS A 370 -0.57 -22.87 -8.15
CA HIS A 370 -0.56 -22.18 -6.86
C HIS A 370 0.83 -21.71 -6.41
N GLU A 371 1.89 -21.92 -7.20
CA GLU A 371 3.24 -21.45 -6.86
C GLU A 371 3.25 -19.91 -6.82
N LYS A 372 3.75 -19.34 -5.71
CA LYS A 372 3.75 -17.88 -5.44
C LYS A 372 2.36 -17.24 -5.38
N MET A 373 1.32 -18.02 -5.13
CA MET A 373 -0.01 -17.46 -4.87
C MET A 373 -0.01 -16.69 -3.54
N VAL A 374 -0.65 -15.54 -3.53
CA VAL A 374 -0.88 -14.72 -2.34
C VAL A 374 -2.28 -15.01 -1.81
N LEU A 375 -2.37 -15.46 -0.56
CA LEU A 375 -3.64 -15.81 0.07
C LEU A 375 -4.49 -14.58 0.38
N ILE A 376 -3.87 -13.52 0.90
CA ILE A 376 -4.54 -12.27 1.30
C ILE A 376 -3.94 -11.12 0.48
N PRO A 377 -4.53 -10.80 -0.68
CA PRO A 377 -3.92 -9.86 -1.62
C PRO A 377 -4.08 -8.39 -1.21
N GLY A 378 -4.92 -8.07 -0.22
CA GLY A 378 -5.14 -6.70 0.25
C GLY A 378 -4.12 -6.18 1.26
N ASN A 379 -3.25 -7.04 1.80
CA ASN A 379 -2.18 -6.63 2.71
C ASN A 379 -1.28 -5.58 2.04
N LEU A 380 -0.89 -4.50 2.74
CA LEU A 380 -0.13 -3.41 2.11
C LEU A 380 1.20 -3.87 1.48
N ALA A 381 1.84 -4.88 2.07
CA ALA A 381 3.06 -5.48 1.53
C ALA A 381 2.90 -6.06 0.10
N THR A 382 1.71 -6.56 -0.25
CA THR A 382 1.41 -7.13 -1.57
C THR A 382 0.44 -6.29 -2.39
N ALA A 383 -0.25 -5.32 -1.77
CA ALA A 383 -1.32 -4.53 -2.38
C ALA A 383 -0.85 -3.82 -3.64
N LYS A 384 0.41 -3.36 -3.71
CA LYS A 384 0.96 -2.73 -4.92
C LYS A 384 1.00 -3.67 -6.13
N GLN A 385 1.28 -4.95 -5.92
CA GLN A 385 1.36 -5.98 -6.97
C GLN A 385 -0.03 -6.52 -7.37
N THR A 386 -1.03 -6.36 -6.51
CA THR A 386 -2.39 -6.90 -6.70
C THR A 386 -3.37 -5.77 -7.01
N CYS A 387 -3.90 -5.11 -5.97
CA CYS A 387 -4.87 -4.03 -6.03
C CYS A 387 -4.31 -2.79 -6.75
N GLY A 388 -3.02 -2.52 -6.58
CA GLY A 388 -2.26 -1.40 -7.15
C GLY A 388 -1.63 -1.66 -8.50
N SER A 389 -1.95 -2.79 -9.14
CA SER A 389 -1.48 -3.03 -10.50
C SER A 389 -2.03 -1.97 -11.48
N THR A 390 -1.33 -1.75 -12.58
CA THR A 390 -1.64 -0.71 -13.59
C THR A 390 -3.07 -0.79 -14.13
N ASP A 391 -3.63 -1.99 -14.22
CA ASP A 391 -4.99 -2.24 -14.72
C ASP A 391 -6.08 -2.15 -13.62
N CYS A 392 -5.71 -1.74 -12.40
CA CYS A 392 -6.56 -1.71 -11.21
C CYS A 392 -6.53 -0.31 -10.54
N HIS A 393 -5.98 -0.19 -9.33
CA HIS A 393 -5.97 1.03 -8.51
C HIS A 393 -4.53 1.54 -8.26
N PRO A 394 -3.75 1.92 -9.29
CA PRO A 394 -2.32 2.17 -9.16
C PRO A 394 -1.94 3.27 -8.17
N ASP A 395 -2.77 4.30 -8.02
CA ASP A 395 -2.47 5.46 -7.16
C ASP A 395 -2.97 5.29 -5.71
N ILE A 396 -3.77 4.27 -5.41
CA ILE A 396 -4.43 4.14 -4.10
C ILE A 396 -3.50 3.55 -3.03
N PRO A 397 -2.76 2.44 -3.26
CA PRO A 397 -1.90 1.86 -2.22
C PRO A 397 -0.85 2.85 -1.70
N GLY A 398 -0.30 3.70 -2.56
CA GLY A 398 0.64 4.75 -2.16
C GLY A 398 0.03 5.74 -1.16
N ARG A 399 -1.22 6.20 -1.41
CA ARG A 399 -1.95 7.09 -0.49
C ARG A 399 -2.31 6.39 0.82
N VAL A 400 -2.78 5.15 0.76
CA VAL A 400 -3.13 4.37 1.97
C VAL A 400 -1.90 4.21 2.86
N ASN A 401 -0.73 3.95 2.27
CA ASN A 401 0.52 3.80 3.03
C ASN A 401 0.95 5.09 3.76
N GLN A 402 0.51 6.26 3.28
CA GLN A 402 0.80 7.56 3.87
C GLN A 402 -0.31 8.07 4.82
N SER A 403 -1.46 7.38 4.87
CA SER A 403 -2.59 7.75 5.72
C SER A 403 -2.29 7.55 7.21
N LEU A 404 -2.93 8.33 8.08
CA LEU A 404 -2.81 8.19 9.53
C LEU A 404 -3.21 6.80 10.03
N MET A 405 -4.17 6.15 9.36
CA MET A 405 -4.59 4.77 9.69
C MET A 405 -3.46 3.75 9.44
N THR A 406 -2.47 4.07 8.62
CA THR A 406 -1.28 3.25 8.41
C THR A 406 -0.10 3.70 9.25
N THR A 407 0.16 5.01 9.32
CA THR A 407 1.38 5.54 9.93
C THR A 407 1.30 5.63 11.46
N ASN A 408 0.11 5.88 12.02
CA ASN A 408 -0.09 6.25 13.43
C ASN A 408 0.83 7.40 13.90
N SER A 409 1.23 8.31 13.01
CA SER A 409 2.26 9.33 13.26
C SER A 409 2.05 10.10 14.57
N GLY A 410 0.86 10.63 14.80
CA GLY A 410 0.56 11.41 16.01
C GLY A 410 0.61 10.59 17.30
N ILE A 411 0.27 9.31 17.26
CA ILE A 411 0.38 8.42 18.43
C ILE A 411 1.86 8.17 18.75
N VAL A 412 2.66 7.81 17.73
CA VAL A 412 4.09 7.52 17.91
C VAL A 412 4.86 8.75 18.39
N SER A 413 4.59 9.92 17.81
CA SER A 413 5.28 11.16 18.19
C SER A 413 4.93 11.61 19.61
N VAL A 414 3.65 11.59 19.98
CA VAL A 414 3.22 11.98 21.32
C VAL A 414 3.77 11.00 22.36
N ASP A 415 3.78 9.70 22.09
CA ASP A 415 4.31 8.69 23.02
C ASP A 415 5.81 8.91 23.28
N ARG A 416 6.63 9.06 22.23
CA ARG A 416 8.07 9.36 22.37
C ARG A 416 8.31 10.64 23.17
N TRP A 417 7.51 11.68 22.93
CA TRP A 417 7.59 12.93 23.70
C TRP A 417 7.26 12.72 25.19
N VAL A 418 6.22 11.96 25.50
CA VAL A 418 5.80 11.64 26.88
C VAL A 418 6.84 10.79 27.63
N PHE A 419 7.64 9.99 26.92
CA PHE A 419 8.75 9.24 27.51
C PHE A 419 10.06 10.04 27.65
N ASN A 420 10.04 11.34 27.28
CA ASN A 420 11.21 12.23 27.13
C ASN A 420 12.23 11.71 26.11
N GLU A 421 11.78 11.03 25.05
CA GLU A 421 12.61 10.54 23.94
C GLU A 421 12.52 11.43 22.68
N ALA A 422 11.60 12.41 22.67
CA ALA A 422 11.49 13.46 21.67
C ALA A 422 11.30 14.84 22.32
N ASP A 423 11.71 15.90 21.65
CA ASP A 423 11.62 17.28 22.18
C ASP A 423 10.21 17.88 22.04
N THR A 424 9.42 17.39 21.08
CA THR A 424 8.09 17.91 20.73
C THR A 424 7.10 16.78 20.40
N PRO A 425 5.80 16.94 20.68
CA PRO A 425 4.76 15.99 20.27
C PRO A 425 4.38 16.09 18.77
N ASP A 426 5.08 16.96 18.02
CA ASP A 426 4.76 17.30 16.63
C ASP A 426 5.84 16.86 15.62
N GLU A 427 6.28 15.60 15.70
CA GLU A 427 7.23 15.01 14.77
C GLU A 427 6.57 13.96 13.87
N PHE A 428 6.93 13.94 12.59
CA PHE A 428 6.47 12.86 11.70
C PHE A 428 7.12 11.54 12.10
N ALA A 429 6.29 10.51 12.23
CA ALA A 429 6.70 9.18 12.56
C ALA A 429 5.89 8.15 11.77
N HIS A 430 6.47 6.97 11.61
CA HIS A 430 5.78 5.82 11.02
C HIS A 430 5.90 4.64 11.97
N ILE A 431 4.78 3.99 12.26
CA ILE A 431 4.72 2.89 13.23
C ILE A 431 5.61 1.70 12.86
N GLN A 432 5.83 1.45 11.57
CA GLN A 432 6.74 0.40 11.11
C GLN A 432 8.23 0.70 11.40
N ASP A 433 8.59 1.97 11.60
CA ASP A 433 9.97 2.40 11.84
C ASP A 433 10.34 2.41 13.34
N MET A 434 9.43 1.93 14.22
CA MET A 434 9.67 1.87 15.65
C MET A 434 10.82 0.90 15.98
N GLY A 435 11.73 1.32 16.85
CA GLY A 435 12.79 0.49 17.40
C GLY A 435 12.34 -0.22 18.68
N HIS A 436 13.24 -0.28 19.66
CA HIS A 436 13.02 -0.85 20.99
C HIS A 436 13.51 0.13 22.07
N SER A 437 13.16 1.40 21.94
CA SER A 437 13.27 2.36 23.05
C SER A 437 12.15 2.11 24.07
N ALA A 438 12.14 2.83 25.20
CA ALA A 438 11.10 2.63 26.21
C ALA A 438 9.71 2.96 25.63
N ALA A 439 9.62 4.08 24.91
CA ALA A 439 8.41 4.53 24.20
C ALA A 439 8.00 3.54 23.09
N ASP A 440 8.94 3.20 22.20
CA ASP A 440 8.63 2.30 21.09
C ASP A 440 8.21 0.90 21.59
N GLN A 441 8.83 0.40 22.67
CA GLN A 441 8.43 -0.86 23.29
C GLN A 441 7.07 -0.76 23.98
N HIS A 442 6.72 0.38 24.58
CA HIS A 442 5.40 0.64 25.14
C HIS A 442 4.30 0.53 24.07
N LEU A 443 4.48 1.20 22.93
CA LEU A 443 3.55 1.06 21.80
C LEU A 443 3.52 -0.35 21.23
N ARG A 444 4.67 -1.01 21.07
CA ARG A 444 4.74 -2.42 20.63
C ARG A 444 3.97 -3.35 21.58
N ASN A 445 4.00 -3.11 22.89
CA ASN A 445 3.29 -3.96 23.85
C ASN A 445 1.79 -3.70 23.90
N LEU A 446 1.35 -2.44 23.78
CA LEU A 446 -0.03 -2.08 24.09
C LEU A 446 -0.87 -1.66 22.88
N CYS A 447 -0.27 -1.01 21.86
CA CYS A 447 -1.02 -0.23 20.87
C CYS A 447 -0.74 -0.57 19.40
N ALA A 448 0.37 -1.23 19.06
CA ALA A 448 0.86 -1.32 17.68
C ALA A 448 0.09 -2.25 16.74
N LYS A 449 -1.04 -2.85 17.16
CA LYS A 449 -1.81 -3.80 16.32
C LYS A 449 -2.81 -3.14 15.37
N CYS A 450 -3.21 -1.89 15.63
CA CYS A 450 -4.42 -1.29 15.04
C CYS A 450 -4.18 -0.53 13.72
N HIS A 451 -2.95 -0.50 13.20
CA HIS A 451 -2.66 0.18 11.94
C HIS A 451 -2.93 -0.72 10.71
N LEU A 452 -3.32 -0.14 9.59
CA LEU A 452 -3.65 -0.86 8.35
C LEU A 452 -2.46 -1.65 7.77
N GLY A 453 -1.24 -1.23 8.09
CA GLY A 453 0.00 -1.90 7.69
C GLY A 453 0.28 -3.21 8.44
N ASN A 454 -0.44 -3.50 9.53
CA ASN A 454 -0.30 -4.79 10.21
C ASN A 454 -0.83 -5.90 9.30
N PRO A 455 -0.03 -6.90 8.89
CA PRO A 455 -0.46 -7.89 7.93
C PRO A 455 -1.51 -8.83 8.53
N LYS A 456 -2.59 -9.07 7.79
CA LYS A 456 -3.51 -10.15 8.11
C LYS A 456 -2.87 -11.47 7.68
N THR A 457 -2.74 -12.40 8.61
CA THR A 457 -2.14 -13.73 8.38
C THR A 457 -3.18 -14.84 8.22
N GLU A 458 -4.41 -14.60 8.67
CA GLU A 458 -5.50 -15.58 8.70
C GLU A 458 -6.72 -15.10 7.89
N THR A 459 -7.33 -16.02 7.15
CA THR A 459 -8.56 -15.77 6.40
C THR A 459 -9.79 -15.88 7.29
N GLY A 460 -10.80 -15.05 7.02
CA GLY A 460 -12.01 -15.01 7.83
C GLY A 460 -12.74 -13.67 7.72
N PRO A 461 -13.99 -13.61 8.20
CA PRO A 461 -14.79 -12.39 8.23
C PRO A 461 -14.13 -11.33 9.10
N ILE A 462 -14.58 -10.08 8.94
CA ILE A 462 -14.23 -9.00 9.86
C ILE A 462 -15.12 -9.10 11.09
N ASP A 463 -14.50 -9.06 12.26
CA ASP A 463 -15.12 -9.15 13.58
C ASP A 463 -14.45 -8.18 14.58
N GLU A 464 -14.85 -8.25 15.85
CA GLU A 464 -14.34 -7.36 16.91
C GLU A 464 -12.82 -7.48 17.15
N LEU A 465 -12.19 -8.57 16.71
CA LEU A 465 -10.75 -8.83 16.87
C LEU A 465 -9.94 -8.57 15.60
N SER A 466 -10.61 -8.41 14.46
CA SER A 466 -10.03 -8.18 13.16
C SER A 466 -9.37 -6.80 13.09
N ARG A 467 -8.07 -6.78 12.78
CA ARG A 467 -7.25 -5.55 12.70
C ARG A 467 -6.24 -5.68 11.57
N GLY A 468 -5.88 -4.55 10.97
CA GLY A 468 -4.94 -4.52 9.86
C GLY A 468 -5.47 -5.21 8.60
N GLY A 469 -4.56 -5.54 7.67
CA GLY A 469 -4.91 -6.19 6.42
C GLY A 469 -4.99 -5.26 5.21
N GLY A 470 -4.50 -4.02 5.33
CA GLY A 470 -4.49 -3.02 4.26
C GLY A 470 -5.89 -2.81 3.67
N CYS A 471 -6.02 -3.05 2.37
CA CYS A 471 -7.29 -2.89 1.64
C CYS A 471 -8.38 -3.84 2.16
N THR A 472 -8.00 -5.05 2.60
CA THR A 472 -8.97 -6.04 3.11
C THR A 472 -9.49 -5.72 4.51
N ALA A 473 -8.92 -4.73 5.20
CA ALA A 473 -9.45 -4.26 6.48
C ALA A 473 -10.85 -3.64 6.31
N CYS A 474 -11.13 -3.06 5.15
CA CYS A 474 -12.38 -2.34 4.88
C CYS A 474 -13.21 -2.95 3.76
N HIS A 475 -12.59 -3.61 2.78
CA HIS A 475 -13.30 -4.08 1.58
C HIS A 475 -13.72 -5.55 1.63
N LEU A 476 -13.38 -6.30 2.68
CA LEU A 476 -13.60 -7.75 2.74
C LEU A 476 -14.96 -8.11 3.36
N ASN A 477 -15.89 -8.57 2.53
CA ASN A 477 -17.23 -8.96 2.95
C ASN A 477 -17.46 -10.46 2.83
N TYR A 478 -17.95 -11.09 3.90
CA TYR A 478 -18.38 -12.50 3.87
C TYR A 478 -19.91 -12.58 3.87
N SER A 479 -20.46 -13.30 2.90
CA SER A 479 -21.86 -13.71 2.98
C SER A 479 -22.04 -14.75 4.10
N ALA A 480 -23.24 -14.85 4.68
CA ALA A 480 -23.51 -15.82 5.74
C ALA A 480 -23.19 -17.27 5.32
N GLU A 481 -23.51 -17.65 4.08
CA GLU A 481 -23.19 -18.98 3.56
C GLU A 481 -21.69 -19.15 3.28
N GLY A 482 -21.01 -18.10 2.77
CA GLY A 482 -19.55 -18.11 2.59
C GLY A 482 -18.80 -18.26 3.92
N GLN A 483 -19.24 -17.55 4.97
CA GLN A 483 -18.68 -17.68 6.31
C GLN A 483 -18.87 -19.10 6.86
N LYS A 484 -20.06 -19.69 6.68
CA LYS A 484 -20.33 -21.07 7.10
C LYS A 484 -19.43 -22.08 6.38
N GLN A 485 -19.24 -21.95 5.07
CA GLN A 485 -18.33 -22.81 4.30
C GLN A 485 -16.88 -22.63 4.72
N HIS A 486 -16.46 -21.39 4.97
CA HIS A 486 -15.12 -21.07 5.47
C HIS A 486 -14.84 -21.72 6.83
N LEU A 487 -15.77 -21.60 7.78
CA LEU A 487 -15.65 -22.23 9.10
C LEU A 487 -15.62 -23.76 9.01
N ALA A 488 -16.43 -24.36 8.13
CA ALA A 488 -16.40 -25.81 7.89
C ALA A 488 -15.07 -26.27 7.25
N TYR A 489 -14.48 -25.46 6.39
CA TYR A 489 -13.16 -25.72 5.83
C TYR A 489 -12.07 -25.69 6.92
N LEU A 490 -12.10 -24.69 7.81
CA LEU A 490 -11.14 -24.56 8.90
C LEU A 490 -11.30 -25.61 10.01
N SER A 491 -12.50 -26.16 10.23
CA SER A 491 -12.73 -27.18 11.26
C SER A 491 -12.15 -28.57 10.93
N GLY A 492 -11.65 -28.76 9.70
CA GLY A 492 -11.00 -30.00 9.27
C GLY A 492 -11.95 -31.18 9.01
N GLU A 493 -13.27 -31.02 9.20
CA GLU A 493 -14.26 -32.02 8.81
C GLU A 493 -14.35 -32.07 7.28
N LYS A 494 -13.55 -32.94 6.65
CA LYS A 494 -13.51 -33.17 5.19
C LYS A 494 -12.99 -32.00 4.34
N ALA A 495 -11.92 -31.33 4.77
CA ALA A 495 -11.33 -30.19 4.05
C ALA A 495 -10.96 -30.45 2.57
N GLU A 496 -10.72 -31.71 2.17
CA GLU A 496 -10.44 -32.08 0.77
C GLU A 496 -11.72 -32.29 -0.08
N GLU A 497 -12.87 -32.60 0.54
CA GLU A 497 -14.18 -32.73 -0.15
C GLU A 497 -14.98 -31.43 -0.15
N LEU A 498 -14.64 -30.47 0.73
CA LEU A 498 -15.37 -29.23 1.00
C LEU A 498 -14.50 -27.99 0.72
N LEU A 499 -14.00 -27.85 -0.49
CA LEU A 499 -13.47 -26.55 -0.94
C LEU A 499 -14.61 -25.51 -0.92
N PRO A 500 -14.43 -24.34 -0.27
CA PRO A 500 -15.43 -23.29 -0.30
C PRO A 500 -15.79 -22.89 -1.74
N LYS A 501 -17.08 -22.93 -2.07
CA LYS A 501 -17.59 -22.53 -3.39
C LYS A 501 -18.02 -21.07 -3.41
N ILE A 502 -18.13 -20.44 -2.25
CA ILE A 502 -18.46 -19.03 -2.11
C ILE A 502 -17.21 -18.31 -1.61
N HIS A 503 -16.65 -17.48 -2.48
CA HIS A 503 -15.58 -16.57 -2.17
C HIS A 503 -16.11 -15.36 -1.39
N SER A 504 -15.26 -14.73 -0.58
CA SER A 504 -15.57 -13.44 0.02
C SER A 504 -15.66 -12.33 -1.05
N SER A 505 -16.56 -11.39 -0.88
CA SER A 505 -16.68 -10.26 -1.80
C SER A 505 -15.65 -9.19 -1.45
N LEU A 506 -15.05 -8.58 -2.47
CA LEU A 506 -14.31 -7.33 -2.33
C LEU A 506 -15.15 -6.19 -2.91
N ASP A 507 -15.72 -5.36 -2.04
CA ASP A 507 -16.60 -4.27 -2.46
C ASP A 507 -16.61 -3.10 -1.47
N ILE A 508 -17.49 -2.13 -1.73
CA ILE A 508 -17.59 -0.87 -0.98
C ILE A 508 -18.75 -0.88 0.03
N SER A 509 -19.30 -2.05 0.35
CA SER A 509 -20.34 -2.23 1.38
C SER A 509 -19.65 -2.34 2.73
N ILE A 510 -19.24 -1.19 3.28
CA ILE A 510 -18.41 -1.11 4.49
C ILE A 510 -19.33 -0.78 5.66
N SER A 511 -19.56 -1.73 6.57
CA SER A 511 -20.36 -1.54 7.80
C SER A 511 -19.50 -0.97 8.95
N ASN A 512 -20.15 -0.57 10.05
CA ASN A 512 -19.45 -0.15 11.27
C ASN A 512 -18.52 -1.24 11.84
N ASP A 513 -18.81 -2.52 11.63
CA ASP A 513 -17.94 -3.64 12.05
C ASP A 513 -16.53 -3.55 11.45
N HIS A 514 -16.42 -3.00 10.24
CA HIS A 514 -15.14 -2.79 9.55
C HIS A 514 -14.26 -1.74 10.25
N CYS A 515 -14.88 -0.81 10.97
CA CYS A 515 -14.17 0.18 11.78
C CYS A 515 -13.94 -0.35 13.21
N PHE A 516 -14.84 -1.19 13.71
CA PHE A 516 -14.92 -1.59 15.12
C PHE A 516 -13.62 -2.20 15.67
N GLY A 517 -13.01 -3.17 14.96
CA GLY A 517 -11.85 -3.89 15.47
C GLY A 517 -10.65 -2.98 15.79
N CYS A 518 -10.45 -1.91 15.02
CA CYS A 518 -9.41 -0.91 15.24
C CYS A 518 -9.86 0.23 16.16
N HIS A 519 -11.11 0.67 16.06
CA HIS A 519 -11.64 1.85 16.78
C HIS A 519 -12.39 1.55 18.09
N SER A 520 -12.44 0.29 18.53
CA SER A 520 -13.01 -0.12 19.83
C SER A 520 -12.03 -0.01 21.02
N ARG A 521 -10.78 0.41 20.78
CA ARG A 521 -9.76 0.57 21.83
C ARG A 521 -9.20 2.00 21.88
N SER A 522 -8.45 2.41 20.86
CA SER A 522 -7.89 3.76 20.79
C SER A 522 -9.00 4.78 20.56
N GLY A 523 -9.23 5.69 21.52
CA GLY A 523 -10.32 6.68 21.50
C GLY A 523 -11.73 6.13 21.71
N ARG A 524 -11.93 4.80 21.69
CA ARG A 524 -13.23 4.11 21.81
C ARG A 524 -14.29 4.63 20.83
N ILE A 525 -13.88 5.10 19.65
CA ILE A 525 -14.76 5.81 18.70
C ILE A 525 -15.98 4.95 18.32
N SER A 526 -15.77 3.70 17.91
CA SER A 526 -16.88 2.83 17.48
C SER A 526 -17.85 2.52 18.62
N THR A 527 -17.33 2.25 19.82
CA THR A 527 -18.17 1.95 20.98
C THR A 527 -18.91 3.19 21.45
N ASN A 528 -18.28 4.37 21.44
CA ASN A 528 -18.94 5.63 21.80
C ASN A 528 -20.06 5.98 20.82
N TYR A 529 -19.83 5.81 19.51
CA TYR A 529 -20.83 6.07 18.47
C TYR A 529 -22.09 5.24 18.68
N GLU A 530 -21.92 3.97 19.07
CA GLU A 530 -22.99 3.05 19.44
C GLU A 530 -23.56 3.26 20.86
N GLY A 531 -22.93 4.13 21.66
CA GLY A 531 -23.38 4.48 23.02
C GLY A 531 -22.82 3.63 24.17
N TRP A 532 -21.78 2.84 23.92
CA TRP A 532 -21.12 1.94 24.87
C TRP A 532 -19.84 2.53 25.44
N HIS A 533 -19.73 2.61 26.77
CA HIS A 533 -18.56 3.09 27.50
C HIS A 533 -17.85 1.95 28.23
N GLU A 534 -16.52 1.92 28.18
CA GLU A 534 -15.71 0.85 28.79
C GLU A 534 -15.72 0.95 30.33
N THR A 535 -15.79 -0.20 31.01
CA THR A 535 -15.81 -0.30 32.47
C THR A 535 -14.59 -1.07 33.00
N LEU A 536 -14.39 -1.03 34.31
CA LEU A 536 -13.39 -1.86 35.01
C LEU A 536 -13.98 -3.17 35.54
N LEU A 537 -15.18 -3.54 35.08
CA LEU A 537 -15.87 -4.77 35.49
C LEU A 537 -15.38 -5.96 34.67
N ASP A 538 -15.47 -7.15 35.24
CA ASP A 538 -15.24 -8.41 34.54
C ASP A 538 -16.55 -9.02 34.02
N GLU A 539 -16.46 -9.93 33.05
CA GLU A 539 -17.62 -10.66 32.49
C GLU A 539 -18.50 -11.29 33.58
N ALA A 540 -17.89 -11.78 34.65
CA ALA A 540 -18.60 -12.38 35.78
C ALA A 540 -19.44 -11.37 36.58
N ASP A 541 -19.04 -10.10 36.62
CA ASP A 541 -19.74 -9.05 37.37
C ASP A 541 -21.05 -8.63 36.71
N VAL A 542 -21.19 -8.87 35.41
CA VAL A 542 -22.32 -8.43 34.59
C VAL A 542 -23.18 -9.58 34.06
N ALA A 543 -22.88 -10.81 34.47
CA ALA A 543 -23.71 -11.97 34.18
C ALA A 543 -25.18 -11.66 34.56
N ASP A 544 -26.08 -11.81 33.58
CA ASP A 544 -27.52 -11.56 33.70
C ASP A 544 -27.94 -10.11 34.06
N LYS A 545 -27.08 -9.11 33.85
CA LYS A 545 -27.42 -7.69 34.01
C LYS A 545 -27.72 -7.04 32.65
N ASP A 546 -28.86 -6.37 32.56
CA ASP A 546 -29.19 -5.53 31.40
C ASP A 546 -28.31 -4.26 31.35
N GLY A 547 -28.13 -3.72 30.15
CA GLY A 547 -27.38 -2.47 29.93
C GLY A 547 -25.86 -2.63 29.83
N TYR A 548 -25.36 -3.87 29.79
CA TYR A 548 -23.94 -4.17 29.57
C TYR A 548 -23.72 -4.96 28.27
N ARG A 549 -22.54 -4.79 27.67
CA ARG A 549 -22.05 -5.58 26.53
C ARG A 549 -20.67 -6.13 26.87
N VAL A 550 -20.46 -7.42 26.63
CA VAL A 550 -19.15 -8.08 26.76
C VAL A 550 -18.61 -8.32 25.36
N LEU A 551 -17.41 -7.81 25.07
CA LEU A 551 -16.74 -8.00 23.79
C LEU A 551 -16.02 -9.35 23.72
N GLN A 552 -15.62 -9.77 22.51
CA GLN A 552 -14.88 -11.03 22.30
C GLN A 552 -13.55 -11.09 23.09
N ASP A 553 -12.92 -9.94 23.33
CA ASP A 553 -11.71 -9.81 24.16
C ASP A 553 -11.98 -9.71 25.67
N LYS A 554 -13.24 -9.95 26.08
CA LYS A 554 -13.72 -9.98 27.48
C LYS A 554 -13.85 -8.63 28.18
N ARG A 555 -13.55 -7.52 27.50
CA ARG A 555 -13.84 -6.18 28.05
C ARG A 555 -15.34 -5.96 28.20
N VAL A 556 -15.72 -5.30 29.30
CA VAL A 556 -17.12 -5.01 29.65
C VAL A 556 -17.44 -3.54 29.42
N PHE A 557 -18.53 -3.28 28.72
CA PHE A 557 -19.03 -1.96 28.42
C PHE A 557 -20.43 -1.74 29.01
N GLU A 558 -20.71 -0.53 29.47
CA GLU A 558 -22.04 -0.09 29.93
C GLU A 558 -22.67 0.87 28.90
N PHE A 559 -23.98 0.83 28.75
CA PHE A 559 -24.70 1.74 27.86
C PHE A 559 -24.92 3.11 28.53
N VAL A 560 -24.56 4.18 27.83
CA VAL A 560 -24.74 5.58 28.28
C VAL A 560 -25.79 6.28 27.42
N SER A 561 -25.42 6.61 26.18
CA SER A 561 -26.29 7.14 25.14
C SER A 561 -25.56 7.14 23.81
N GLU A 562 -26.22 6.65 22.76
CA GLU A 562 -25.68 6.61 21.39
C GLU A 562 -25.67 7.99 20.71
N ASP A 563 -24.82 8.14 19.69
CA ASP A 563 -24.81 9.32 18.83
C ASP A 563 -26.13 9.43 18.05
N VAL A 564 -26.62 10.66 17.84
CA VAL A 564 -27.87 10.91 17.09
C VAL A 564 -27.80 10.45 15.64
N HIS A 565 -26.62 10.45 15.01
CA HIS A 565 -26.42 9.97 13.65
C HIS A 565 -26.45 8.44 13.61
N HIS A 566 -25.81 7.78 14.59
CA HIS A 566 -25.91 6.32 14.77
C HIS A 566 -27.37 5.90 14.94
N LYS A 567 -28.08 6.59 15.86
CA LYS A 567 -29.51 6.36 16.11
C LYS A 567 -30.38 6.56 14.88
N ALA A 568 -29.99 7.47 13.97
CA ALA A 568 -30.66 7.69 12.71
C ALA A 568 -30.38 6.60 11.67
N GLY A 569 -29.43 5.70 11.92
CA GLY A 569 -29.03 4.61 11.03
C GLY A 569 -27.90 4.95 10.06
N LEU A 570 -27.07 5.95 10.39
CA LEU A 570 -25.88 6.31 9.60
C LEU A 570 -24.68 5.46 10.01
N ASP A 571 -24.00 4.89 9.02
CA ASP A 571 -22.71 4.21 9.18
C ASP A 571 -21.56 5.23 9.24
N CYS A 572 -20.41 4.84 9.79
CA CYS A 572 -19.19 5.68 9.81
C CYS A 572 -18.86 6.22 8.42
N ILE A 573 -19.02 5.39 7.39
CA ILE A 573 -18.74 5.78 6.01
C ILE A 573 -19.73 6.81 5.47
N ASP A 574 -20.88 7.07 6.08
CA ASP A 574 -21.82 8.08 5.57
C ASP A 574 -21.28 9.50 5.73
N CYS A 575 -20.54 9.71 6.82
CA CYS A 575 -19.83 10.96 7.12
C CYS A 575 -18.41 10.96 6.57
N HIS A 576 -17.74 9.80 6.53
CA HIS A 576 -16.35 9.69 6.06
C HIS A 576 -16.22 9.36 4.58
N ASN A 577 -15.26 10.00 3.89
CA ASN A 577 -14.98 9.75 2.47
C ASN A 577 -13.65 9.02 2.24
N SER A 578 -13.40 8.62 1.00
CA SER A 578 -12.20 7.86 0.62
C SER A 578 -10.89 8.62 0.85
N TYR A 579 -10.89 9.95 0.71
CA TYR A 579 -9.72 10.79 0.92
C TYR A 579 -9.40 11.01 2.40
N GLU A 580 -10.34 10.76 3.31
CA GLU A 580 -10.08 10.70 4.75
C GLU A 580 -9.54 9.33 5.16
N THR A 581 -10.24 8.25 4.77
CA THR A 581 -9.94 6.90 5.25
C THR A 581 -8.76 6.26 4.54
N MET A 582 -8.64 6.43 3.23
CA MET A 582 -7.53 5.91 2.41
C MET A 582 -6.42 6.96 2.21
N GLY A 583 -6.62 8.19 2.70
CA GLY A 583 -5.70 9.32 2.54
C GLY A 583 -5.81 10.04 1.19
N ASP A 584 -5.32 11.27 1.17
CA ASP A 584 -5.28 12.14 0.00
C ASP A 584 -3.86 12.28 -0.62
N GLY A 585 -2.90 11.50 -0.11
CA GLY A 585 -1.49 11.59 -0.49
C GLY A 585 -0.68 12.63 0.29
N THR A 586 -1.31 13.33 1.23
CA THR A 586 -0.62 14.19 2.20
C THR A 586 -0.38 13.41 3.47
N VAL A 587 0.83 13.52 4.02
CA VAL A 587 1.15 12.98 5.34
C VAL A 587 0.65 13.97 6.39
N TYR A 588 -0.25 13.50 7.25
CA TYR A 588 -0.75 14.25 8.38
C TYR A 588 -0.08 13.78 9.66
N LEU A 589 0.12 14.74 10.57
CA LEU A 589 0.67 14.47 11.89
C LEU A 589 -0.43 14.02 12.86
N HIS A 590 -1.56 14.74 12.88
CA HIS A 590 -2.70 14.49 13.78
C HIS A 590 -4.02 14.42 13.00
N GLU A 591 -5.00 13.69 13.54
CA GLU A 591 -6.26 13.37 12.86
C GLU A 591 -7.08 14.59 12.48
N GLU A 592 -7.07 15.64 13.31
CA GLU A 592 -7.89 16.85 13.13
C GLU A 592 -7.47 17.64 11.87
N LYS A 593 -6.24 17.40 11.37
CA LYS A 593 -5.68 17.96 10.14
C LYS A 593 -6.07 17.14 8.90
N ALA A 594 -6.41 15.86 9.08
CA ALA A 594 -6.78 14.95 7.99
C ALA A 594 -8.29 14.97 7.68
N VAL A 595 -9.13 15.35 8.64
CA VAL A 595 -10.60 15.45 8.48
C VAL A 595 -10.97 16.44 7.38
N LYS A 596 -11.91 16.02 6.52
CA LYS A 596 -12.39 16.75 5.34
C LYS A 596 -13.85 17.15 5.44
N ILE A 597 -14.65 16.42 6.22
CA ILE A 597 -16.08 16.69 6.44
C ILE A 597 -16.31 17.14 7.87
N ARG A 598 -17.00 18.28 8.05
CA ARG A 598 -17.35 18.87 9.34
C ARG A 598 -18.85 18.99 9.52
N CYS A 599 -19.28 19.31 10.75
CA CYS A 599 -20.69 19.51 11.08
C CYS A 599 -21.33 20.57 10.16
N GLU A 600 -20.61 21.66 9.90
CA GLU A 600 -21.07 22.82 9.14
C GLU A 600 -21.23 22.53 7.64
N ASP A 601 -20.60 21.48 7.12
CA ASP A 601 -20.77 21.06 5.72
C ASP A 601 -22.15 20.44 5.49
N CYS A 602 -22.69 19.75 6.50
CA CYS A 602 -24.01 19.11 6.44
C CYS A 602 -25.09 19.99 7.10
N HIS A 603 -24.75 20.67 8.18
CA HIS A 603 -25.61 21.57 8.94
C HIS A 603 -25.21 23.02 8.68
N PHE A 604 -25.44 23.48 7.46
CA PHE A 604 -25.06 24.80 6.99
C PHE A 604 -26.12 25.86 7.31
N THR A 605 -25.65 27.08 7.56
CA THR A 605 -26.47 28.28 7.79
C THR A 605 -26.55 29.16 6.54
N GLU A 606 -25.45 29.20 5.80
CA GLU A 606 -25.33 29.84 4.51
C GLU A 606 -25.53 28.81 3.38
N LYS A 607 -25.69 29.29 2.14
CA LYS A 607 -25.81 28.37 1.00
C LYS A 607 -24.53 27.54 0.86
N PRO A 608 -24.62 26.20 0.80
CA PRO A 608 -23.44 25.34 0.73
C PRO A 608 -22.74 25.50 -0.63
N LYS A 609 -21.45 25.15 -0.68
CA LYS A 609 -20.77 24.92 -1.95
C LYS A 609 -21.40 23.69 -2.61
N LEU A 610 -21.63 23.78 -3.92
CA LEU A 610 -22.26 22.73 -4.71
C LEU A 610 -21.33 22.26 -5.82
N ILE A 611 -21.47 21.00 -6.20
CA ILE A 611 -20.74 20.38 -7.31
C ILE A 611 -21.67 19.46 -8.10
N ARG A 612 -21.54 19.45 -9.44
CA ARG A 612 -22.31 18.55 -10.30
C ARG A 612 -21.53 17.27 -10.62
N TYR A 613 -22.24 16.23 -11.03
CA TYR A 613 -21.66 14.92 -11.36
C TYR A 613 -20.57 14.99 -12.47
N ASP A 614 -20.72 15.89 -13.43
CA ASP A 614 -19.75 16.10 -14.52
C ASP A 614 -18.45 16.77 -14.06
N GLU A 615 -18.48 17.45 -12.91
CA GLU A 615 -17.33 18.14 -12.30
C GLU A 615 -16.61 17.28 -11.24
N LEU A 616 -17.17 16.11 -10.88
CA LEU A 616 -16.53 15.19 -9.94
C LEU A 616 -15.18 14.69 -10.48
N ASP A 617 -14.24 14.48 -9.57
CA ASP A 617 -13.01 13.76 -9.86
C ASP A 617 -13.32 12.29 -10.24
N THR A 618 -12.33 11.64 -10.87
CA THR A 618 -12.47 10.28 -11.39
C THR A 618 -12.85 9.25 -10.32
N GLU A 619 -12.34 9.37 -9.09
CA GLU A 619 -12.61 8.42 -8.01
C GLU A 619 -14.01 8.61 -7.44
N SER A 620 -14.36 9.84 -7.06
CA SER A 620 -15.69 10.19 -6.57
C SER A 620 -16.78 9.77 -7.55
N LYS A 621 -16.55 9.98 -8.86
CA LYS A 621 -17.46 9.57 -9.93
C LYS A 621 -17.62 8.05 -10.02
N LYS A 622 -16.51 7.31 -9.94
CA LYS A 622 -16.55 5.83 -9.91
C LYS A 622 -17.31 5.32 -8.69
N ILE A 623 -17.04 5.86 -7.50
CA ILE A 623 -17.75 5.46 -6.27
C ILE A 623 -19.24 5.77 -6.39
N PHE A 624 -19.60 6.95 -6.91
CA PHE A 624 -20.99 7.33 -7.16
C PHE A 624 -21.70 6.31 -8.07
N ASP A 625 -21.07 5.94 -9.20
CA ASP A 625 -21.64 5.02 -10.18
C ASP A 625 -21.74 3.57 -9.64
N ILE A 626 -20.72 3.10 -8.88
CA ILE A 626 -20.73 1.78 -8.26
C ILE A 626 -21.84 1.69 -7.20
N ARG A 627 -22.06 2.76 -6.42
CA ARG A 627 -23.17 2.84 -5.45
C ARG A 627 -24.54 3.04 -6.10
N ARG A 628 -24.60 3.34 -7.40
CA ARG A 628 -25.85 3.53 -8.17
C ARG A 628 -26.77 4.59 -7.57
N PHE A 629 -26.20 5.70 -7.11
CA PHE A 629 -26.99 6.82 -6.61
C PHE A 629 -27.94 7.37 -7.68
N ALA A 630 -29.19 7.60 -7.31
CA ALA A 630 -30.24 8.03 -8.24
C ALA A 630 -30.22 9.55 -8.53
N HIS A 631 -29.47 10.33 -7.77
CA HIS A 631 -29.47 11.80 -7.80
C HIS A 631 -28.43 12.41 -8.75
N ARG A 632 -28.09 11.73 -9.85
CA ARG A 632 -27.05 12.17 -10.81
C ARG A 632 -27.27 13.59 -11.38
N GLU A 633 -28.53 13.97 -11.57
CA GLU A 633 -28.90 15.27 -12.13
C GLU A 633 -28.93 16.41 -11.09
N LYS A 634 -28.88 16.07 -9.80
CA LYS A 634 -28.96 17.04 -8.70
C LYS A 634 -27.56 17.48 -8.27
N PRO A 635 -27.37 18.76 -7.90
CA PRO A 635 -26.11 19.21 -7.33
C PRO A 635 -25.86 18.57 -5.96
N MET A 636 -24.64 18.12 -5.73
CA MET A 636 -24.18 17.52 -4.47
C MET A 636 -23.50 18.59 -3.61
N ILE A 637 -23.46 18.38 -2.29
CA ILE A 637 -22.73 19.27 -1.37
C ILE A 637 -21.24 19.02 -1.52
N LYS A 638 -20.47 20.10 -1.45
CA LYS A 638 -19.02 20.11 -1.44
C LYS A 638 -18.53 20.72 -0.12
N GLY A 639 -17.58 20.07 0.54
CA GLY A 639 -17.02 20.54 1.80
C GLY A 639 -16.47 21.97 1.67
N LYS A 640 -16.74 22.80 2.68
CA LYS A 640 -16.42 24.23 2.67
C LYS A 640 -14.91 24.48 2.56
N ASP A 641 -14.13 23.76 3.36
CA ASP A 641 -12.67 23.96 3.45
C ASP A 641 -11.89 22.91 2.66
N SER A 642 -12.40 21.67 2.59
CA SER A 642 -11.72 20.57 1.91
C SER A 642 -11.88 20.58 0.39
N ASP A 643 -12.92 21.26 -0.11
CA ASP A 643 -13.33 21.19 -1.51
C ASP A 643 -13.56 19.73 -2.01
N ILE A 644 -13.90 18.80 -1.12
CA ILE A 644 -14.23 17.41 -1.48
C ILE A 644 -15.75 17.24 -1.57
N ALA A 645 -16.20 16.47 -2.56
CA ALA A 645 -17.62 16.20 -2.76
C ALA A 645 -18.16 15.21 -1.72
N LEU A 646 -19.26 15.58 -1.06
CA LEU A 646 -20.07 14.66 -0.29
C LEU A 646 -21.05 13.96 -1.24
N ILE A 647 -20.55 12.97 -1.99
CA ILE A 647 -21.26 12.36 -3.13
C ILE A 647 -22.61 11.72 -2.79
N ASN A 648 -22.82 11.36 -1.52
CA ASN A 648 -24.06 10.81 -1.01
C ASN A 648 -25.03 11.91 -0.53
N SER A 649 -24.82 13.17 -0.90
CA SER A 649 -25.72 14.28 -0.59
C SER A 649 -26.27 14.94 -1.85
N TYR A 650 -27.40 15.62 -1.75
CA TYR A 650 -27.90 16.49 -2.81
C TYR A 650 -28.80 17.60 -2.29
N LEU A 651 -28.90 18.68 -3.08
CA LEU A 651 -29.83 19.78 -2.84
C LEU A 651 -31.01 19.72 -3.81
N GLU A 652 -32.23 19.82 -3.29
CA GLU A 652 -33.47 19.88 -4.05
C GLU A 652 -34.47 20.84 -3.38
N ASN A 653 -35.00 21.81 -4.13
CA ASN A 653 -35.99 22.79 -3.64
C ASN A 653 -35.57 23.45 -2.32
N ASP A 654 -34.32 23.94 -2.25
CA ASP A 654 -33.69 24.55 -1.07
C ASP A 654 -33.58 23.63 0.17
N SER A 655 -33.89 22.34 0.03
CA SER A 655 -33.71 21.32 1.06
C SER A 655 -32.55 20.41 0.70
N ALA A 656 -31.67 20.16 1.66
CA ALA A 656 -30.54 19.25 1.48
C ALA A 656 -30.85 17.88 2.09
N PHE A 657 -30.34 16.84 1.45
CA PHE A 657 -30.51 15.47 1.88
C PHE A 657 -29.18 14.72 1.77
N MET A 658 -29.03 13.71 2.63
CA MET A 658 -28.00 12.69 2.56
C MET A 658 -28.66 11.33 2.36
N VAL A 659 -28.03 10.47 1.57
CA VAL A 659 -28.42 9.09 1.34
C VAL A 659 -27.42 8.20 2.06
N GLY A 660 -27.89 7.29 2.91
CA GLY A 660 -27.03 6.27 3.53
C GLY A 660 -26.37 5.42 2.44
N LYS A 661 -25.05 5.31 2.45
CA LYS A 661 -24.21 4.69 1.43
C LYS A 661 -24.45 3.18 1.32
N ASN A 662 -24.82 2.52 2.42
CA ASN A 662 -25.21 1.12 2.45
C ASN A 662 -26.74 0.95 2.53
N SER A 663 -27.39 1.72 3.42
CA SER A 663 -28.82 1.56 3.70
C SER A 663 -29.74 2.11 2.60
N GLY A 664 -29.27 3.09 1.83
CA GLY A 664 -30.09 3.86 0.88
C GLY A 664 -31.13 4.77 1.55
N THR A 665 -31.14 4.83 2.88
CA THR A 665 -32.08 5.65 3.65
C THR A 665 -31.83 7.13 3.38
N LEU A 666 -32.90 7.90 3.24
CA LEU A 666 -32.83 9.34 3.02
C LEU A 666 -32.88 10.09 4.36
N HIS A 667 -31.89 10.94 4.61
CA HIS A 667 -31.74 11.74 5.82
C HIS A 667 -31.81 13.24 5.46
N PRO A 668 -32.70 14.03 6.07
CA PRO A 668 -32.73 15.47 5.86
C PRO A 668 -31.56 16.14 6.57
N LEU A 669 -30.85 17.02 5.84
CA LEU A 669 -29.76 17.84 6.37
C LEU A 669 -30.34 19.17 6.84
N ASN A 670 -30.84 19.19 8.06
CA ASN A 670 -31.49 20.36 8.63
C ASN A 670 -30.45 21.44 9.00
N PRO A 671 -30.72 22.72 8.68
CA PRO A 671 -29.86 23.82 9.13
C PRO A 671 -29.89 23.94 10.65
N PRO A 672 -28.80 24.41 11.29
CA PRO A 672 -28.79 24.59 12.73
C PRO A 672 -29.75 25.72 13.13
N PRO A 673 -30.40 25.64 14.31
CA PRO A 673 -31.29 26.69 14.76
C PRO A 673 -30.56 28.04 15.00
N ALA A 674 -31.28 29.15 14.95
CA ALA A 674 -30.70 30.50 15.12
C ALA A 674 -29.97 30.75 16.46
N ILE A 675 -30.15 29.88 17.46
CA ILE A 675 -29.37 29.94 18.70
C ILE A 675 -27.91 29.54 18.51
N CYS A 676 -27.62 28.71 17.50
CA CYS A 676 -26.28 28.22 17.17
C CYS A 676 -25.44 29.27 16.41
N THR A 677 -26.07 30.31 15.85
CA THR A 677 -25.41 31.32 15.01
C THR A 677 -25.24 32.67 15.70
N ARG A 678 -25.27 32.70 17.03
CA ARG A 678 -25.18 33.94 17.81
C ARG A 678 -23.72 34.33 18.04
N GLU A 679 -23.45 35.63 18.05
CA GLU A 679 -22.09 36.18 18.24
C GLU A 679 -21.42 35.70 19.54
N ALA A 680 -22.15 35.59 20.64
CA ALA A 680 -21.60 35.25 21.96
C ALA A 680 -20.88 33.88 22.01
N HIS A 681 -21.19 32.97 21.08
CA HIS A 681 -20.59 31.64 21.01
C HIS A 681 -19.97 31.32 19.65
N LYS A 682 -19.66 32.33 18.82
CA LYS A 682 -19.09 32.10 17.48
C LYS A 682 -17.76 31.33 17.49
N HIS A 683 -17.05 31.37 18.61
CA HIS A 683 -15.80 30.66 18.82
C HIS A 683 -15.99 29.30 19.52
N VAL A 684 -17.22 28.82 19.71
CA VAL A 684 -17.50 27.50 20.31
C VAL A 684 -17.82 26.51 19.20
N SER A 685 -17.09 25.40 19.16
CA SER A 685 -17.35 24.34 18.17
C SER A 685 -18.69 23.64 18.42
N CYS A 686 -19.29 23.11 17.36
CA CYS A 686 -20.51 22.30 17.47
C CYS A 686 -20.33 21.13 18.46
N SER A 687 -19.17 20.48 18.46
CA SER A 687 -18.86 19.37 19.37
C SER A 687 -18.79 19.80 20.84
N ALA A 688 -18.23 20.98 21.15
CA ALA A 688 -18.23 21.50 22.52
C ALA A 688 -19.65 21.65 23.10
N CYS A 689 -20.62 22.00 22.25
CA CYS A 689 -22.02 22.12 22.64
C CYS A 689 -22.75 20.77 22.61
N HIS A 690 -22.55 19.96 21.57
CA HIS A 690 -23.41 18.81 21.27
C HIS A 690 -22.86 17.45 21.74
N THR A 691 -21.62 17.35 22.21
CA THR A 691 -21.13 16.12 22.85
C THR A 691 -21.89 15.86 24.16
N ALA A 692 -22.61 14.73 24.22
CA ALA A 692 -23.35 14.32 25.41
C ALA A 692 -22.41 13.87 26.54
N TRP A 693 -21.41 13.08 26.20
CA TRP A 693 -20.42 12.53 27.13
C TRP A 693 -19.12 12.21 26.39
N ALA A 694 -17.99 12.19 27.09
CA ALA A 694 -16.73 11.71 26.55
C ALA A 694 -16.14 10.66 27.49
N PRO A 695 -15.44 9.63 26.96
CA PRO A 695 -14.70 8.70 27.79
C PRO A 695 -13.55 9.44 28.48
N GLN A 696 -13.43 9.28 29.79
CA GLN A 696 -12.40 9.90 30.60
C GLN A 696 -11.73 8.84 31.48
N CYS A 697 -10.41 8.87 31.51
CA CYS A 697 -9.59 8.05 32.39
C CYS A 697 -8.85 8.96 33.37
N ILE A 698 -8.93 8.66 34.66
CA ILE A 698 -8.22 9.42 35.71
C ILE A 698 -7.25 8.49 36.45
N GLY A 699 -6.00 8.91 36.54
CA GLY A 699 -4.90 8.14 37.12
C GLY A 699 -4.50 6.96 36.25
N CYS A 700 -3.34 7.04 35.62
CA CYS A 700 -2.75 5.93 34.88
C CYS A 700 -1.31 5.70 35.38
N HIS A 701 -0.93 4.46 35.64
CA HIS A 701 0.43 4.11 36.02
C HIS A 701 0.96 3.06 35.04
N ASN A 702 2.09 3.35 34.42
CA ASN A 702 2.77 2.46 33.50
C ASN A 702 4.10 2.04 34.11
N GLU A 703 4.31 0.74 34.27
CA GLU A 703 5.59 0.19 34.71
C GLU A 703 6.03 -0.91 33.75
N PHE A 704 7.35 -1.10 33.64
CA PHE A 704 7.88 -2.24 32.91
C PHE A 704 8.12 -3.42 33.86
N ASP A 705 7.41 -4.53 33.66
CA ASP A 705 7.65 -5.78 34.39
C ASP A 705 8.49 -6.72 33.53
N THR A 706 9.70 -7.05 33.99
CA THR A 706 10.66 -7.91 33.29
C THR A 706 10.24 -9.38 33.23
N ASN A 707 9.29 -9.82 34.06
CA ASN A 707 8.84 -11.21 34.14
C ASN A 707 7.42 -11.41 33.61
N ALA A 708 6.67 -10.34 33.38
CA ALA A 708 5.32 -10.42 32.83
C ALA A 708 5.36 -11.00 31.40
N GLU A 709 4.40 -11.87 31.11
CA GLU A 709 4.15 -12.34 29.75
C GLU A 709 3.50 -11.20 28.96
N GLY A 710 4.04 -10.93 27.78
CA GLY A 710 3.53 -9.90 26.90
C GLY A 710 3.58 -10.32 25.44
N TYR A 711 3.23 -9.39 24.57
CA TYR A 711 3.18 -9.61 23.14
C TYR A 711 3.72 -8.39 22.42
N ASP A 712 4.58 -8.60 21.42
CA ASP A 712 4.94 -7.55 20.47
C ASP A 712 3.87 -7.51 19.39
N LEU A 713 3.04 -6.46 19.43
CA LEU A 713 1.90 -6.25 18.54
C LEU A 713 2.31 -5.79 17.14
N LEU A 714 3.56 -5.33 16.96
CA LEU A 714 4.08 -4.98 15.63
C LEU A 714 4.68 -6.21 14.94
N ASP A 715 5.52 -6.97 15.66
CA ASP A 715 6.16 -8.18 15.14
C ASP A 715 5.25 -9.42 15.20
N ASN A 716 4.10 -9.32 15.89
CA ASN A 716 3.16 -10.41 16.16
C ASN A 716 3.79 -11.65 16.82
N ARG A 717 4.53 -11.45 17.92
CA ARG A 717 5.19 -12.55 18.66
C ARG A 717 5.07 -12.40 20.17
N PRO A 718 4.97 -13.51 20.92
CA PRO A 718 5.04 -13.47 22.37
C PRO A 718 6.43 -13.02 22.84
N LEU A 719 6.48 -12.36 23.99
CA LEU A 719 7.71 -11.94 24.65
C LEU A 719 7.57 -12.06 26.17
N THR A 720 8.71 -12.02 26.86
CA THR A 720 8.78 -11.92 28.32
C THR A 720 9.44 -10.58 28.65
N GLY A 721 8.79 -9.79 29.51
CA GLY A 721 9.17 -8.41 29.77
C GLY A 721 8.28 -7.42 29.00
N THR A 722 7.25 -6.87 29.64
CA THR A 722 6.28 -5.99 28.98
C THR A 722 5.90 -4.79 29.84
N TRP A 723 5.47 -3.73 29.17
CA TRP A 723 4.75 -2.64 29.83
C TRP A 723 3.40 -3.12 30.36
N VAL A 724 3.09 -2.74 31.60
CA VAL A 724 1.83 -3.01 32.30
C VAL A 724 1.18 -1.68 32.64
N GLU A 725 -0.08 -1.51 32.22
CA GLU A 725 -0.88 -0.33 32.49
C GLU A 725 -1.85 -0.60 33.64
N TYR A 726 -1.84 0.27 34.64
CA TYR A 726 -2.84 0.32 35.71
C TYR A 726 -3.70 1.56 35.55
N VAL A 727 -5.02 1.37 35.62
CA VAL A 727 -6.00 2.43 35.43
C VAL A 727 -6.74 2.69 36.74
N GLY A 728 -6.90 3.96 37.12
CA GLY A 728 -7.62 4.38 38.31
C GLY A 728 -9.13 4.29 38.15
N LYS A 729 -9.72 5.08 37.23
CA LYS A 729 -11.18 5.08 37.02
C LYS A 729 -11.56 5.49 35.59
N PHE A 730 -12.54 4.78 35.02
CA PHE A 730 -13.25 5.17 33.80
C PHE A 730 -14.54 5.92 34.13
N LEU A 731 -14.82 6.97 33.34
CA LEU A 731 -15.95 7.87 33.53
C LEU A 731 -16.52 8.32 32.17
N ALA A 732 -17.85 8.37 32.06
CA ALA A 732 -18.58 8.90 30.91
C ALA A 732 -19.44 10.10 31.31
N GLU A 733 -18.92 11.31 31.05
CA GLU A 733 -19.57 12.58 31.43
C GLU A 733 -19.27 13.67 30.40
N PRO A 734 -19.99 14.81 30.40
CA PRO A 734 -19.65 15.95 29.55
C PRO A 734 -18.18 16.35 29.68
N PRO A 735 -17.49 16.64 28.56
CA PRO A 735 -16.04 16.82 28.56
C PRO A 735 -15.61 18.15 29.19
N THR A 736 -14.35 18.17 29.62
CA THR A 736 -13.56 19.40 29.81
C THR A 736 -13.48 20.15 28.48
N LEU A 737 -13.36 21.47 28.49
CA LEU A 737 -13.22 22.27 27.29
C LEU A 737 -11.83 22.91 27.23
N GLY A 738 -11.26 22.96 26.02
CA GLY A 738 -10.00 23.64 25.71
C GLY A 738 -10.14 24.55 24.51
N VAL A 739 -9.05 25.25 24.17
CA VAL A 739 -9.01 26.26 23.11
C VAL A 739 -7.93 25.88 22.10
N TRP A 740 -8.32 25.75 20.84
CA TRP A 740 -7.41 25.76 19.70
C TRP A 740 -6.88 27.17 19.46
N GLU A 741 -5.57 27.29 19.31
CA GLU A 741 -4.85 28.51 18.96
C GLU A 741 -4.52 28.48 17.47
N GLY A 742 -4.97 29.50 16.74
CA GLY A 742 -4.83 29.60 15.29
C GLY A 742 -5.23 30.99 14.79
N GLU A 743 -5.54 31.12 13.49
CA GLU A 743 -6.07 32.37 12.93
C GLU A 743 -7.36 32.82 13.63
N GLU A 744 -8.22 31.85 13.96
CA GLU A 744 -9.37 32.04 14.83
C GLU A 744 -9.33 31.05 15.99
N LYS A 745 -9.61 31.55 17.20
CA LYS A 745 -9.72 30.70 18.39
C LYS A 745 -11.00 29.88 18.33
N GLN A 746 -10.91 28.61 18.73
CA GLN A 746 -12.08 27.73 18.80
C GLN A 746 -12.06 26.89 20.08
N VAL A 747 -13.17 26.90 20.82
CA VAL A 747 -13.40 26.09 22.01
C VAL A 747 -13.89 24.70 21.60
N SER A 748 -13.20 23.66 22.05
CA SER A 748 -13.48 22.28 21.68
C SER A 748 -13.36 21.32 22.87
N PRO A 749 -14.00 20.12 22.81
CA PRO A 749 -13.85 19.10 23.83
C PRO A 749 -12.39 18.70 24.06
N ALA A 750 -12.06 18.47 25.32
CA ALA A 750 -10.80 17.92 25.77
C ALA A 750 -11.07 16.76 26.73
N ILE A 751 -10.24 15.71 26.66
CA ILE A 751 -10.28 14.58 27.60
C ILE A 751 -8.96 14.47 28.34
N PRO A 752 -8.96 14.04 29.62
CA PRO A 752 -7.75 13.65 30.31
C PRO A 752 -7.19 12.41 29.61
N GLY A 753 -6.14 12.62 28.81
CA GLY A 753 -5.52 11.55 28.03
C GLY A 753 -4.32 10.95 28.74
N MET A 754 -3.56 11.76 29.49
CA MET A 754 -2.27 11.38 30.08
C MET A 754 -2.03 12.11 31.39
N ALA A 755 -2.89 11.89 32.39
CA ALA A 755 -2.54 12.12 33.79
C ALA A 755 -1.88 10.83 34.30
N LEU A 756 -0.61 10.65 33.96
CA LEU A 756 0.06 9.36 34.05
C LEU A 756 1.46 9.44 34.65
N THR A 757 1.84 8.36 35.30
CA THR A 757 3.19 8.11 35.77
C THR A 757 3.82 6.98 34.95
N ILE A 758 5.08 7.15 34.54
CA ILE A 758 5.87 6.12 33.85
C ILE A 758 7.05 5.77 34.74
N ASP A 759 7.15 4.50 35.14
CA ASP A 759 8.31 3.96 35.84
C ASP A 759 9.19 3.16 34.87
N LYS A 760 10.35 3.74 34.52
CA LYS A 760 11.36 3.15 33.64
C LYS A 760 12.41 2.32 34.41
N THR A 761 12.31 2.19 35.73
CA THR A 761 13.38 1.64 36.58
C THR A 761 13.84 0.26 36.16
N ASN A 762 12.90 -0.59 35.73
CA ASN A 762 13.17 -1.97 35.33
C ASN A 762 13.39 -2.14 33.82
N TYR A 763 13.31 -1.05 33.04
CA TYR A 763 13.55 -1.10 31.61
C TYR A 763 15.04 -0.91 31.29
N SER A 764 15.64 -1.90 30.64
CA SER A 764 17.04 -1.84 30.19
C SER A 764 17.11 -2.20 28.71
N SER A 765 17.24 -1.20 27.83
CA SER A 765 17.63 -1.46 26.44
C SER A 765 19.16 -1.46 26.33
N ASP A 766 19.70 -2.37 25.52
CA ASP A 766 21.15 -2.58 25.35
C ASP A 766 21.93 -1.35 24.79
N ASN A 767 21.31 -0.17 24.61
CA ASN A 767 21.96 1.01 24.03
C ASN A 767 21.66 2.38 24.66
N LEU A 768 20.89 2.50 25.75
CA LEU A 768 20.69 3.81 26.39
C LEU A 768 20.74 3.71 27.92
N LYS A 769 21.93 3.97 28.48
CA LYS A 769 22.02 4.42 29.87
C LYS A 769 21.43 5.82 29.93
N SER A 770 20.20 5.93 30.45
CA SER A 770 19.60 7.22 30.83
C SER A 770 20.61 8.00 31.68
N THR A 771 20.92 9.23 31.26
CA THR A 771 21.69 10.20 32.03
C THR A 771 20.80 11.05 32.95
N ASP A 772 19.52 10.72 33.06
CA ASP A 772 18.54 11.46 33.86
C ASP A 772 18.36 10.79 35.23
N ASP A 773 18.48 11.56 36.31
CA ASP A 773 18.55 11.08 37.70
C ASP A 773 17.20 10.54 38.25
N SER A 774 16.09 10.65 37.50
CA SER A 774 14.79 10.09 37.88
C SER A 774 14.23 9.11 36.84
N ASN A 775 14.15 7.83 37.21
CA ASN A 775 13.50 6.80 36.40
C ASN A 775 11.96 6.91 36.36
N ILE A 776 11.37 7.79 37.16
CA ILE A 776 9.93 8.03 37.23
C ILE A 776 9.59 9.36 36.55
N ILE A 777 8.71 9.31 35.56
CA ILE A 777 8.20 10.49 34.83
C ILE A 777 6.73 10.69 35.21
N PHE A 778 6.32 11.94 35.45
CA PHE A 778 4.91 12.30 35.59
C PHE A 778 4.51 13.34 34.54
N HIS A 779 3.41 13.05 33.83
CA HIS A 779 2.78 13.98 32.90
C HIS A 779 1.31 14.18 33.29
N ARG A 780 0.85 15.42 33.08
CA ARG A 780 -0.57 15.78 33.10
C ARG A 780 -0.91 16.48 31.80
N LEU A 781 -1.48 15.71 30.86
CA LEU A 781 -1.84 16.20 29.54
C LEU A 781 -3.31 15.90 29.23
N PHE A 782 -3.94 16.86 28.58
CA PHE A 782 -5.26 16.71 27.98
C PHE A 782 -5.12 16.69 26.46
N ALA A 783 -5.92 15.86 25.81
CA ALA A 783 -5.98 15.78 24.36
C ALA A 783 -7.29 16.41 23.86
N PRO A 784 -7.28 17.15 22.74
CA PRO A 784 -8.52 17.45 22.04
C PRO A 784 -9.20 16.14 21.64
N ALA A 785 -10.53 16.14 21.61
CA ALA A 785 -11.29 14.93 21.28
C ALA A 785 -12.52 15.23 20.42
N ALA A 786 -12.83 14.30 19.52
CA ALA A 786 -14.15 14.14 18.90
C ALA A 786 -14.79 12.85 19.45
N PRO A 787 -15.59 12.91 20.53
CA PRO A 787 -16.01 11.69 21.23
C PRO A 787 -17.00 10.81 20.48
N HIS A 788 -17.64 11.30 19.41
CA HIS A 788 -18.68 10.60 18.65
C HIS A 788 -19.90 10.21 19.51
N THR A 789 -20.39 11.16 20.31
CA THR A 789 -21.54 11.01 21.22
C THR A 789 -22.50 12.20 21.09
N THR A 790 -22.67 12.66 19.86
CA THR A 790 -23.41 13.86 19.51
C THR A 790 -24.88 13.71 19.92
N ALA A 791 -25.43 14.72 20.57
CA ALA A 791 -26.83 14.79 20.99
C ALA A 791 -27.59 15.95 20.34
N ILE A 792 -28.91 15.80 20.22
CA ILE A 792 -29.80 16.81 19.64
C ILE A 792 -29.74 18.09 20.49
N LYS A 793 -29.81 17.94 21.82
CA LYS A 793 -29.78 19.07 22.75
C LYS A 793 -28.34 19.36 23.16
N GLY A 794 -27.90 20.59 22.89
CA GLY A 794 -26.61 21.06 23.38
C GLY A 794 -26.58 21.26 24.90
N ARG A 795 -25.38 21.39 25.47
CA ARG A 795 -25.14 21.67 26.89
C ARG A 795 -25.78 22.99 27.33
N GLY A 796 -26.45 22.98 28.48
CA GLY A 796 -27.02 24.19 29.09
C GLY A 796 -25.93 25.13 29.62
N CYS A 797 -26.26 26.40 29.88
CA CYS A 797 -25.28 27.44 30.21
C CYS A 797 -24.49 27.09 31.49
N LYS A 798 -25.17 26.59 32.53
CA LYS A 798 -24.53 26.17 33.79
C LYS A 798 -23.51 25.05 33.59
N SER A 799 -23.70 24.20 32.58
CA SER A 799 -22.78 23.10 32.27
C SER A 799 -21.41 23.60 31.80
N CYS A 800 -21.31 24.79 31.23
CA CYS A 800 -20.03 25.38 30.81
C CYS A 800 -19.54 26.47 31.76
N HIS A 801 -20.46 27.31 32.26
CA HIS A 801 -20.12 28.51 33.03
C HIS A 801 -20.01 28.28 34.55
N ASN A 802 -20.69 27.27 35.09
CA ASN A 802 -20.69 26.94 36.53
C ASN A 802 -20.10 25.56 36.84
N ASN A 803 -19.60 24.84 35.83
CA ASN A 803 -19.06 23.51 36.01
C ASN A 803 -17.52 23.57 36.08
N PRO A 804 -16.89 23.23 37.22
CA PRO A 804 -15.44 23.27 37.36
C PRO A 804 -14.73 22.28 36.43
N LEU A 805 -15.34 21.14 36.09
CA LEU A 805 -14.78 20.18 35.15
C LEU A 805 -14.69 20.78 33.74
N ALA A 806 -15.76 21.43 33.28
CA ALA A 806 -15.79 22.07 31.96
C ALA A 806 -14.70 23.13 31.78
N ILE A 807 -14.38 23.86 32.84
CA ILE A 807 -13.35 24.91 32.86
C ILE A 807 -11.94 24.33 33.01
N GLY A 808 -11.80 23.11 33.55
CA GLY A 808 -10.54 22.42 33.73
C GLY A 808 -10.01 22.39 35.17
N TYR A 809 -10.80 22.78 36.17
CA TYR A 809 -10.40 22.70 37.59
C TYR A 809 -10.51 21.29 38.20
N GLY A 810 -11.06 20.34 37.44
CA GLY A 810 -11.40 18.99 37.92
C GLY A 810 -12.79 18.94 38.55
N ARG A 811 -13.22 17.75 38.95
CA ARG A 811 -14.52 17.53 39.60
C ARG A 811 -14.51 18.11 41.01
N GLY A 812 -15.64 18.70 41.38
CA GLY A 812 -15.82 19.29 42.70
C GLY A 812 -17.00 20.24 42.76
N VAL A 813 -17.10 20.96 43.88
CA VAL A 813 -18.15 21.95 44.12
C VAL A 813 -17.58 23.34 43.87
N LEU A 814 -18.15 24.06 42.90
CA LEU A 814 -17.83 25.45 42.59
C LEU A 814 -18.97 26.36 43.05
N GLU A 815 -18.71 27.22 44.03
CA GLU A 815 -19.73 28.08 44.64
C GLU A 815 -19.39 29.57 44.46
N TYR A 816 -20.41 30.37 44.13
CA TYR A 816 -20.32 31.83 44.14
C TYR A 816 -21.00 32.40 45.39
N LYS A 817 -20.28 33.23 46.15
CA LYS A 817 -20.78 33.88 47.36
C LYS A 817 -20.52 35.38 47.31
N ILE A 818 -21.50 36.18 47.73
CA ILE A 818 -21.33 37.63 47.89
C ILE A 818 -20.97 37.91 49.35
N VAL A 819 -19.74 38.34 49.60
CA VAL A 819 -19.25 38.71 50.94
C VAL A 819 -18.86 40.17 50.93
N ASN A 820 -19.46 40.98 51.81
CA ASN A 820 -19.22 42.43 51.90
C ASN A 820 -19.40 43.17 50.55
N GLY A 821 -20.41 42.79 49.78
CA GLY A 821 -20.68 43.39 48.45
C GLY A 821 -19.70 42.98 47.35
N LYS A 822 -18.79 42.03 47.60
CA LYS A 822 -17.87 41.47 46.60
C LYS A 822 -18.21 40.02 46.31
N GLY A 823 -18.32 39.68 45.02
CA GLY A 823 -18.47 38.30 44.55
C GLY A 823 -17.17 37.52 44.70
N ILE A 824 -17.25 36.33 45.29
CA ILE A 824 -16.12 35.44 45.54
C ILE A 824 -16.50 34.04 45.05
N TRP A 825 -15.66 33.45 44.21
CA TRP A 825 -15.74 32.04 43.84
C TRP A 825 -14.90 31.19 44.79
N THR A 826 -15.46 30.07 45.24
CA THR A 826 -14.76 29.05 46.02
C THR A 826 -14.92 27.69 45.36
N PHE A 827 -13.82 26.93 45.23
CA PHE A 827 -13.81 25.58 44.69
C PHE A 827 -13.37 24.59 45.76
N THR A 828 -14.10 23.49 45.90
CA THR A 828 -13.73 22.34 46.73
C THR A 828 -13.63 21.10 45.86
N PRO A 829 -12.42 20.58 45.60
CA PRO A 829 -12.22 19.44 44.70
C PRO A 829 -12.77 18.14 45.30
N THR A 830 -13.25 17.25 44.44
CA THR A 830 -13.67 15.88 44.81
C THR A 830 -12.46 14.98 45.05
N TYR A 831 -11.42 15.13 44.22
CA TYR A 831 -10.21 14.33 44.29
C TYR A 831 -9.12 15.02 45.11
N ALA A 832 -8.26 14.20 45.74
CA ALA A 832 -7.10 14.69 46.44
C ALA A 832 -6.09 15.33 45.47
N ALA A 833 -5.23 16.20 46.01
CA ALA A 833 -4.12 16.76 45.25
C ALA A 833 -3.08 15.67 44.93
N ASN A 834 -2.68 15.58 43.67
CA ASN A 834 -1.64 14.69 43.21
C ASN A 834 -0.28 15.12 43.78
N PRO A 835 0.56 14.18 44.25
CA PRO A 835 1.82 14.51 44.91
C PRO A 835 2.86 15.17 44.00
N TYR A 836 2.77 15.00 42.67
CA TYR A 836 3.77 15.52 41.73
C TYR A 836 3.57 17.00 41.39
N ASP A 837 2.32 17.48 41.34
CA ASP A 837 2.01 18.85 40.91
C ASP A 837 1.05 19.62 41.83
N GLY A 838 0.47 18.96 42.84
CA GLY A 838 -0.43 19.57 43.81
C GLY A 838 -1.81 19.93 43.25
N LEU A 839 -2.16 19.50 42.03
CA LEU A 839 -3.48 19.69 41.44
C LEU A 839 -4.40 18.52 41.79
N PRO A 840 -5.74 18.71 41.89
CA PRO A 840 -6.66 17.58 41.96
C PRO A 840 -6.39 16.56 40.85
N GLU A 841 -6.54 15.26 41.15
CA GLU A 841 -6.15 14.18 40.24
C GLU A 841 -6.69 14.32 38.81
N ASP A 842 -7.89 14.88 38.63
CA ASP A 842 -8.56 15.05 37.36
C ASP A 842 -8.58 16.51 36.83
N ALA A 843 -7.86 17.42 37.49
CA ALA A 843 -7.75 18.80 37.04
C ALA A 843 -6.78 18.93 35.86
N TRP A 844 -7.01 19.92 35.00
CA TRP A 844 -6.07 20.36 33.97
C TRP A 844 -5.30 21.61 34.41
N ILE A 845 -5.98 22.50 35.14
CA ILE A 845 -5.46 23.78 35.62
C ILE A 845 -5.83 24.02 37.09
N PRO A 846 -5.02 24.79 37.84
CA PRO A 846 -5.35 25.18 39.21
C PRO A 846 -6.54 26.16 39.25
N PHE A 847 -7.33 26.08 40.32
CA PHE A 847 -8.23 27.16 40.69
C PHE A 847 -7.47 28.32 41.36
N ASN A 848 -6.76 29.12 40.56
CA ASN A 848 -6.04 30.31 41.05
C ASN A 848 -6.10 31.47 40.05
N LEU A 849 -7.13 32.32 40.19
CA LEU A 849 -7.37 33.48 39.32
C LEU A 849 -6.36 34.64 39.47
N ARG A 850 -5.29 34.46 40.28
CA ARG A 850 -4.31 35.51 40.62
C ARG A 850 -2.89 35.23 40.14
N ASN A 851 -2.57 34.01 39.69
CA ASN A 851 -1.22 33.66 39.24
C ASN A 851 -1.21 33.17 37.78
N PRO A 852 -0.78 34.00 36.80
CA PRO A 852 -0.85 33.70 35.37
C PRO A 852 0.17 32.66 34.86
N GLN A 853 0.97 32.02 35.74
CA GLN A 853 2.13 31.23 35.33
C GLN A 853 1.97 29.69 35.40
N GLN A 854 0.76 29.15 35.57
CA GLN A 854 0.53 27.69 35.54
C GLN A 854 -0.42 27.30 34.42
N ASN A 855 0.13 27.11 33.22
CA ASN A 855 -0.63 26.64 32.06
C ASN A 855 -0.61 25.11 32.03
N GLY A 856 -1.79 24.49 32.09
CA GLY A 856 -1.94 23.06 31.82
C GLY A 856 -1.42 22.71 30.43
N LYS A 857 -0.82 21.53 30.28
CA LYS A 857 -0.20 21.07 29.03
C LYS A 857 -1.16 20.22 28.20
N SER A 858 -0.95 20.14 26.89
CA SER A 858 -1.72 19.30 25.97
C SER A 858 -0.81 18.39 25.14
N THR A 859 -1.40 17.39 24.50
CA THR A 859 -0.78 16.54 23.48
C THR A 859 -0.67 17.24 22.11
N ARG A 860 -1.08 18.50 22.01
CA ARG A 860 -0.89 19.38 20.85
C ARG A 860 -0.26 20.70 21.28
N THR A 861 0.61 21.27 20.47
CA THR A 861 1.23 22.57 20.76
C THR A 861 0.29 23.75 20.56
N ASP A 862 -0.73 23.59 19.71
CA ASP A 862 -1.76 24.56 19.35
C ASP A 862 -3.10 24.33 20.08
N PHE A 863 -3.13 23.48 21.11
CA PHE A 863 -4.31 23.29 21.96
C PHE A 863 -3.96 23.53 23.44
N ARG A 864 -4.79 24.30 24.15
CA ARG A 864 -4.48 24.71 25.53
C ARG A 864 -5.74 24.83 26.41
N PRO A 865 -5.60 24.85 27.74
CA PRO A 865 -6.71 25.20 28.62
C PRO A 865 -7.05 26.69 28.50
N PHE A 866 -8.17 27.09 29.11
CA PHE A 866 -8.56 28.49 29.19
C PHE A 866 -7.52 29.34 29.96
N THR A 867 -7.18 30.50 29.41
CA THR A 867 -6.40 31.53 30.11
C THR A 867 -7.17 32.10 31.30
N ILE A 868 -6.49 32.76 32.23
CA ILE A 868 -7.15 33.41 33.37
C ILE A 868 -8.22 34.44 32.92
N GLU A 869 -7.97 35.17 31.84
CA GLU A 869 -8.95 36.15 31.33
C GLU A 869 -10.19 35.46 30.74
N GLU A 870 -10.01 34.36 30.01
CA GLU A 870 -11.12 33.53 29.54
C GLU A 870 -11.89 32.91 30.71
N GLN A 871 -11.19 32.37 31.72
CA GLN A 871 -11.81 31.84 32.94
C GLN A 871 -12.64 32.91 33.66
N LYS A 872 -12.12 34.14 33.82
CA LYS A 872 -12.87 35.26 34.44
C LYS A 872 -14.13 35.62 33.65
N ARG A 873 -14.07 35.62 32.32
CA ARG A 873 -15.25 35.87 31.46
C ARG A 873 -16.29 34.78 31.64
N ILE A 874 -15.86 33.52 31.61
CA ILE A 874 -16.74 32.36 31.83
C ILE A 874 -17.43 32.45 33.20
N LEU A 875 -16.65 32.67 34.26
CA LEU A 875 -17.13 32.76 35.64
C LEU A 875 -17.96 34.01 35.92
N ARG A 876 -17.79 35.10 35.16
CA ARG A 876 -18.64 36.29 35.27
C ARG A 876 -20.07 35.99 34.84
N ILE A 877 -20.24 35.34 33.69
CA ILE A 877 -21.53 34.85 33.23
C ILE A 877 -22.06 33.79 34.20
N GLY A 878 -21.17 32.93 34.71
CA GLY A 878 -21.51 31.94 35.72
C GLY A 878 -22.12 32.53 37.01
N ALA A 879 -21.62 33.68 37.45
CA ALA A 879 -22.12 34.39 38.62
C ALA A 879 -23.52 34.98 38.39
N CYS A 880 -23.88 35.29 37.14
CA CYS A 880 -25.24 35.69 36.80
C CYS A 880 -26.17 34.48 36.84
N LEU A 881 -25.71 33.33 36.34
CA LEU A 881 -26.44 32.06 36.34
C LEU A 881 -26.67 31.47 37.74
N THR A 882 -26.02 31.98 38.80
CA THR A 882 -26.38 31.60 40.18
C THR A 882 -27.64 32.29 40.69
N CYS A 883 -28.03 33.40 40.07
CA CYS A 883 -29.21 34.20 40.47
C CYS A 883 -30.32 34.24 39.40
N HIS A 884 -29.97 33.95 38.15
CA HIS A 884 -30.86 34.00 37.00
C HIS A 884 -30.96 32.63 36.32
N GLU A 885 -32.16 32.26 35.88
CA GLU A 885 -32.35 31.09 35.01
C GLU A 885 -31.80 31.36 33.60
N GLU A 886 -31.35 30.30 32.93
CA GLU A 886 -30.65 30.37 31.65
C GLU A 886 -31.49 30.95 30.51
N ASP A 887 -32.82 30.87 30.60
CA ASP A 887 -33.80 31.42 29.68
C ASP A 887 -34.36 32.79 30.11
N SER A 888 -33.84 33.37 31.19
CA SER A 888 -34.27 34.69 31.66
C SER A 888 -33.87 35.80 30.69
N GLY A 889 -34.62 36.90 30.67
CA GLY A 889 -34.36 38.05 29.78
C GLY A 889 -32.94 38.61 29.89
N VAL A 890 -32.40 38.67 31.12
CA VAL A 890 -31.00 39.11 31.39
C VAL A 890 -29.99 38.19 30.72
N MET A 891 -30.19 36.86 30.81
CA MET A 891 -29.29 35.90 30.19
C MET A 891 -29.43 35.90 28.68
N ILE A 892 -30.64 36.06 28.13
CA ILE A 892 -30.84 36.18 26.68
C ILE A 892 -30.17 37.46 26.14
N GLU A 893 -30.28 38.59 26.84
CA GLU A 893 -29.63 39.85 26.46
C GLU A 893 -28.11 39.71 26.41
N SER A 894 -27.53 38.96 27.35
CA SER A 894 -26.08 38.65 27.37
C SER A 894 -25.57 37.93 26.13
N LEU A 895 -26.45 37.36 25.30
CA LEU A 895 -26.11 36.66 24.05
C LEU A 895 -26.05 37.58 22.82
N THR A 896 -26.40 38.86 22.96
CA THR A 896 -26.59 39.80 21.82
C THR A 896 -25.66 41.02 21.82
N GLY A 897 -24.83 41.21 22.84
CA GLY A 897 -23.88 42.31 22.92
C GLY A 897 -22.60 41.96 23.68
N ASP A 898 -21.59 42.83 23.58
CA ASP A 898 -20.40 42.76 24.43
C ASP A 898 -20.81 43.07 25.88
N PHE A 899 -21.08 42.01 26.64
CA PHE A 899 -21.28 42.09 28.08
C PHE A 899 -19.91 42.28 28.76
N GLU A 900 -19.31 43.47 28.59
CA GLU A 900 -18.09 43.88 29.30
C GLU A 900 -18.31 44.16 30.79
#